data_AF-A0A0J9VTX2-F1
#
_entry.id   AF-A0A0J9VTX2-F1
#
_cell.length_a   1.000
_cell.length_b   1.000
_cell.length_c   1.000
_cell.angle_alpha   90.00
_cell.angle_beta   90.00
_cell.angle_gamma   90.00
#
_symmetry.space_group_name_H-M   'P 1'
#
loop_
_entity.id
_entity.type
_entity.pdbx_description
1 polymer ?
#
loop_
_entity_poly.entity_id
_entity_poly.type
_entity_poly.pdbx_seq_one_letter_code
_entity_poly.pdbx_strand_id
1 'polypeptide(L)'
;MSRSSVKYMDLIAVELAPGLATVGTEIKLIGNDSGESGSILSGYISRVDRNTPIYSQYTDFNTCYYQANASASSGSSGSPVFNVDGLAIGLQAGGISNASTDYFLPLDAPQRVLKQIQNGGEVKRGDIQTVFKHKPFLGCQHLRLSDKWESLFRKTFPNLKGLIVAEKVLPEGPSDGKLEAGDILIKINGKLVDQFLCLNTVLDENVGQTVAHRYGLACSGVFVSDPGYFLHPIRRLAIIDSVNHNRTPNLVAFVQVMKEIPVGTSVPIKYWYPDSRYNLETAVVTINRGWSQKLKMFKRNDTTGDWDVEVHANTSPSVQQARHRVPHRPSTRIIDQVVAKTISSLVRVKCYTLLALDGLSANVTSGLGLVIDTTGGYIIISRTVVPNTLCDIEVTIADSFSVPGTVKFHHPWYHYAIIQYDTNLVHPPVKSARLSREAISEGQRIFFVGCNGSDEIVHASTSVTKVIPFDANLRTRPELVLSTSTRLVWTRDSVLKKLGQGVNLSLRRLPVELQPVKIIDARAIGVSEEWIEKIQNDPADAYMFKVERTWGQLPDQFQKEDVLLSLDGNLVTKLSALEATDGKEFLNVVISRKGQQITFKAQTVLEDDFETTELSLTAMLSKIPHNTHFKMNMVEYSGNPSFVTLKKNERFFPLTVWSRDPSESKGWKRITYENGIAAAGEGHHGLSM
;
A
#
# COMPACT_ATOMS: atom_id res chain seq x y z
N MET A 1 -8.39 58.01 -36.03
CA MET A 1 -8.63 59.47 -36.09
C MET A 1 -7.36 60.16 -35.65
N SER A 2 -6.76 61.01 -36.51
CA SER A 2 -5.66 61.87 -36.10
C SER A 2 -6.20 62.99 -35.19
N ARG A 3 -5.40 63.48 -34.24
CA ARG A 3 -5.78 64.51 -33.24
C ARG A 3 -6.47 65.76 -33.84
N SER A 4 -6.27 66.02 -35.12
CA SER A 4 -6.83 67.12 -35.92
C SER A 4 -8.34 67.04 -36.24
N SER A 5 -9.05 65.96 -35.90
CA SER A 5 -10.49 65.82 -36.19
C SER A 5 -11.44 66.25 -35.05
N VAL A 6 -10.94 66.60 -33.87
CA VAL A 6 -11.77 67.11 -32.75
C VAL A 6 -11.58 68.63 -32.68
N LYS A 7 -12.52 69.40 -33.25
CA LYS A 7 -12.39 70.85 -33.44
C LYS A 7 -12.94 71.71 -32.28
N TYR A 8 -13.63 71.13 -31.29
CA TYR A 8 -14.49 71.89 -30.38
C TYR A 8 -14.28 71.61 -28.89
N MET A 9 -13.25 70.87 -28.49
CA MET A 9 -12.99 70.57 -27.07
C MET A 9 -11.50 70.29 -26.81
N ASP A 10 -10.94 70.94 -25.79
CA ASP A 10 -9.62 70.60 -25.26
C ASP A 10 -9.71 69.27 -24.50
N LEU A 11 -9.00 68.26 -25.00
CA LEU A 11 -8.96 66.94 -24.36
C LEU A 11 -7.87 66.91 -23.29
N ILE A 12 -8.27 66.69 -22.04
CA ILE A 12 -7.36 66.50 -20.91
C ILE A 12 -7.09 65.01 -20.74
N ALA A 13 -5.80 64.63 -20.74
CA ALA A 13 -5.39 63.28 -20.45
C ALA A 13 -5.47 63.01 -18.94
N VAL A 14 -6.07 61.88 -18.58
CA VAL A 14 -6.11 61.40 -17.19
C VAL A 14 -4.76 60.79 -16.82
N GLU A 15 -4.28 61.09 -15.61
CA GLU A 15 -3.09 60.47 -15.04
C GLU A 15 -3.43 59.06 -14.51
N LEU A 16 -2.63 58.06 -14.92
CA LEU A 16 -2.78 56.67 -14.49
C LEU A 16 -1.87 56.38 -13.30
N ALA A 17 -2.45 55.94 -12.18
CA ALA A 17 -1.75 55.62 -10.93
C ALA A 17 -2.16 54.24 -10.37
N PRO A 18 -1.98 53.13 -11.11
CA PRO A 18 -2.39 51.79 -10.67
C PRO A 18 -1.84 51.40 -9.27
N GLY A 19 -0.64 51.85 -8.92
CA GLY A 19 0.00 51.56 -7.63
C GLY A 19 -0.75 52.12 -6.40
N LEU A 20 -1.74 53.00 -6.58
CA LEU A 20 -2.57 53.54 -5.50
C LEU A 20 -3.82 52.67 -5.21
N ALA A 21 -4.08 51.64 -6.01
CA ALA A 21 -5.15 50.67 -5.76
C ALA A 21 -4.75 49.72 -4.61
N THR A 22 -5.22 50.01 -3.40
CA THR A 22 -5.00 49.18 -2.21
C THR A 22 -6.33 48.86 -1.54
N VAL A 23 -6.36 47.82 -0.69
CA VAL A 23 -7.58 47.49 0.06
C VAL A 23 -7.92 48.67 0.99
N GLY A 24 -9.16 49.13 0.91
CA GLY A 24 -9.65 50.32 1.63
C GLY A 24 -9.54 51.63 0.85
N THR A 25 -8.92 51.65 -0.33
CA THR A 25 -8.93 52.84 -1.19
C THR A 25 -10.38 53.18 -1.58
N GLU A 26 -10.83 54.38 -1.23
CA GLU A 26 -12.10 54.93 -1.72
C GLU A 26 -11.97 55.22 -3.22
N ILE A 27 -13.00 54.86 -3.97
CA ILE A 27 -13.04 55.00 -5.41
C ILE A 27 -14.27 55.75 -5.90
N LYS A 28 -14.12 56.44 -7.03
CA LYS A 28 -15.19 57.02 -7.82
C LYS A 28 -15.20 56.38 -9.21
N LEU A 29 -16.28 55.71 -9.55
CA LEU A 29 -16.53 55.21 -10.90
C LEU A 29 -17.31 56.27 -11.67
N ILE A 30 -16.76 56.74 -12.79
CA ILE A 30 -17.41 57.75 -13.63
C ILE A 30 -17.74 57.11 -14.97
N GLY A 31 -19.02 57.00 -15.30
CA GLY A 31 -19.45 56.21 -16.45
C GLY A 31 -20.84 56.52 -16.97
N ASN A 32 -21.26 55.69 -17.91
CA ASN A 32 -22.63 55.66 -18.41
C ASN A 32 -23.34 54.45 -17.80
N ASP A 33 -24.07 54.66 -16.72
CA ASP A 33 -24.73 53.58 -15.99
C ASP A 33 -26.17 53.46 -16.48
N SER A 34 -26.53 52.34 -17.12
CA SER A 34 -27.86 52.12 -17.72
C SER A 34 -28.36 53.21 -18.69
N GLY A 35 -27.44 53.95 -19.34
CA GLY A 35 -27.78 55.01 -20.30
C GLY A 35 -27.79 56.43 -19.71
N GLU A 36 -27.59 56.56 -18.40
CA GLU A 36 -27.40 57.86 -17.73
C GLU A 36 -25.93 58.31 -17.85
N SER A 37 -25.69 59.28 -18.73
CA SER A 37 -24.35 59.84 -18.95
C SER A 37 -23.93 60.74 -17.77
N GLY A 38 -22.76 60.45 -17.20
CA GLY A 38 -22.15 61.26 -16.13
C GLY A 38 -22.46 60.79 -14.71
N SER A 39 -22.89 59.54 -14.53
CA SER A 39 -23.11 58.97 -13.20
C SER A 39 -21.77 58.78 -12.47
N ILE A 40 -21.78 59.10 -11.17
CA ILE A 40 -20.63 58.92 -10.28
C ILE A 40 -21.03 57.96 -9.17
N LEU A 41 -20.48 56.73 -9.20
CA LEU A 41 -20.68 55.74 -8.15
C LEU A 41 -19.47 55.74 -7.21
N SER A 42 -19.71 55.60 -5.91
CA SER A 42 -18.64 55.52 -4.91
C SER A 42 -18.56 54.13 -4.32
N GLY A 43 -17.36 53.69 -3.96
CA GLY A 43 -17.14 52.40 -3.32
C GLY A 43 -15.76 52.34 -2.65
N TYR A 44 -15.40 51.15 -2.17
CA TYR A 44 -14.08 50.87 -1.61
C TYR A 44 -13.51 49.59 -2.20
N ILE A 45 -12.21 49.60 -2.49
CA ILE A 45 -11.51 48.39 -2.90
C ILE A 45 -11.51 47.41 -1.73
N SER A 46 -12.15 46.27 -1.90
CA SER A 46 -12.21 45.16 -0.93
C SER A 46 -11.09 44.15 -1.14
N ARG A 47 -10.53 44.04 -2.35
CA ARG A 47 -9.49 43.08 -2.71
C ARG A 47 -8.71 43.53 -3.96
N VAL A 48 -7.42 43.18 -4.05
CA VAL A 48 -6.56 43.51 -5.21
C VAL A 48 -5.96 42.30 -5.95
N ASP A 49 -6.08 41.10 -5.37
CA ASP A 49 -5.45 39.84 -5.83
C ASP A 49 -6.50 38.80 -6.26
N ARG A 50 -7.66 39.25 -6.75
CA ARG A 50 -8.74 38.34 -7.17
C ARG A 50 -8.35 37.67 -8.49
N ASN A 51 -8.48 36.36 -8.60
CA ASN A 51 -8.34 35.67 -9.90
C ASN A 51 -9.41 36.14 -10.89
N THR A 52 -9.18 35.89 -12.17
CA THR A 52 -10.10 36.27 -13.23
C THR A 52 -11.53 35.73 -12.98
N PRO A 53 -12.56 36.59 -13.04
CA PRO A 53 -13.95 36.16 -12.93
C PRO A 53 -14.36 35.34 -14.16
N ILE A 54 -15.29 34.40 -13.98
CA ILE A 54 -15.80 33.55 -15.06
C ILE A 54 -17.00 34.24 -15.69
N TYR A 55 -16.90 34.58 -16.98
CA TYR A 55 -18.00 35.13 -17.77
C TYR A 55 -18.52 34.09 -18.77
N SER A 56 -19.76 34.28 -19.27
CA SER A 56 -20.38 33.39 -20.27
C SER A 56 -19.76 33.50 -21.67
N GLN A 57 -18.90 34.49 -21.90
CA GLN A 57 -18.26 34.77 -23.19
C GLN A 57 -16.74 34.68 -23.05
N TYR A 58 -16.03 35.78 -23.34
CA TYR A 58 -14.59 35.90 -23.20
C TYR A 58 -14.22 36.09 -21.71
N THR A 59 -13.24 35.33 -21.25
CA THR A 59 -12.71 35.41 -19.88
C THR A 59 -11.20 35.56 -19.96
N ASP A 60 -10.67 36.58 -19.28
CA ASP A 60 -9.22 36.76 -19.16
C ASP A 60 -8.58 35.60 -18.36
N PHE A 61 -7.29 35.41 -18.58
CA PHE A 61 -6.46 34.47 -17.83
C PHE A 61 -5.11 35.12 -17.52
N ASN A 62 -4.37 34.55 -16.55
CA ASN A 62 -3.05 35.04 -16.14
C ASN A 62 -3.02 36.52 -15.73
N THR A 63 -4.07 36.98 -15.04
CA THR A 63 -4.16 38.31 -14.44
C THR A 63 -4.99 38.28 -13.16
N CYS A 64 -4.86 39.32 -12.34
CA CYS A 64 -5.72 39.57 -11.19
C CYS A 64 -6.63 40.78 -11.45
N TYR A 65 -7.78 40.79 -10.79
CA TYR A 65 -8.72 41.90 -10.78
C TYR A 65 -8.77 42.52 -9.38
N TYR A 66 -9.10 43.81 -9.35
CA TYR A 66 -9.56 44.45 -8.13
C TYR A 66 -11.04 44.14 -7.92
N GLN A 67 -11.44 44.02 -6.67
CA GLN A 67 -12.83 43.84 -6.29
C GLN A 67 -13.24 44.98 -5.39
N ALA A 68 -14.39 45.58 -5.64
CA ALA A 68 -14.95 46.63 -4.79
C ALA A 68 -16.44 46.47 -4.56
N ASN A 69 -16.92 47.10 -3.49
CA ASN A 69 -18.34 47.33 -3.30
C ASN A 69 -18.76 48.61 -4.03
N ALA A 70 -18.97 48.48 -5.34
CA ALA A 70 -19.73 49.44 -6.10
C ALA A 70 -21.03 48.76 -6.57
N SER A 71 -22.02 49.57 -6.92
CA SER A 71 -23.32 49.11 -7.42
C SER A 71 -23.43 49.42 -8.91
N ALA A 72 -22.37 49.16 -9.68
CA ALA A 72 -22.37 49.47 -11.09
C ALA A 72 -23.30 48.52 -11.86
N SER A 73 -24.05 49.05 -12.83
CA SER A 73 -25.01 48.28 -13.61
C SER A 73 -24.54 48.10 -15.07
N SER A 74 -25.41 47.54 -15.91
CA SER A 74 -25.14 47.34 -17.33
C SER A 74 -24.90 48.67 -18.05
N GLY A 75 -23.77 48.77 -18.77
CA GLY A 75 -23.34 50.00 -19.47
C GLY A 75 -22.07 50.63 -18.89
N SER A 76 -21.74 50.30 -17.64
CA SER A 76 -20.54 50.81 -16.95
C SER A 76 -19.21 50.18 -17.42
N SER A 77 -19.24 49.13 -18.25
CA SER A 77 -18.05 48.46 -18.75
C SER A 77 -17.11 49.41 -19.50
N GLY A 78 -15.82 49.41 -19.13
CA GLY A 78 -14.80 50.30 -19.65
C GLY A 78 -14.71 51.66 -18.95
N SER A 79 -15.60 51.94 -17.98
CA SER A 79 -15.57 53.21 -17.24
C SER A 79 -14.32 53.31 -16.37
N PRO A 80 -13.64 54.47 -16.35
CA PRO A 80 -12.50 54.70 -15.49
C PRO A 80 -12.89 54.71 -14.01
N VAL A 81 -12.05 54.08 -13.20
CA VAL A 81 -12.14 54.08 -11.74
C VAL A 81 -11.06 55.01 -11.20
N PHE A 82 -11.47 56.04 -10.48
CA PHE A 82 -10.60 57.05 -9.89
C PHE A 82 -10.46 56.86 -8.39
N ASN A 83 -9.33 57.27 -7.81
CA ASN A 83 -9.26 57.56 -6.39
C ASN A 83 -9.86 58.95 -6.09
N VAL A 84 -9.89 59.34 -4.81
CA VAL A 84 -10.43 60.65 -4.37
C VAL A 84 -9.65 61.86 -4.90
N ASP A 85 -8.40 61.66 -5.34
CA ASP A 85 -7.55 62.71 -5.93
C ASP A 85 -7.76 62.87 -7.44
N GLY A 86 -8.64 62.06 -8.05
CA GLY A 86 -8.91 62.10 -9.50
C GLY A 86 -7.87 61.37 -10.35
N LEU A 87 -7.05 60.51 -9.76
CA LEU A 87 -6.10 59.65 -10.47
C LEU A 87 -6.77 58.32 -10.87
N ALA A 88 -6.60 57.88 -12.11
CA ALA A 88 -7.17 56.62 -12.56
C ALA A 88 -6.36 55.43 -12.03
N ILE A 89 -7.04 54.51 -11.34
CA ILE A 89 -6.42 53.35 -10.72
C ILE A 89 -6.89 52.02 -11.32
N GLY A 90 -8.04 52.00 -11.99
CA GLY A 90 -8.62 50.78 -12.59
C GLY A 90 -9.60 51.07 -13.73
N LEU A 91 -10.07 50.02 -14.40
CA LEU A 91 -11.16 50.07 -15.38
C LEU A 91 -12.27 49.11 -15.01
N GLN A 92 -13.53 49.55 -15.05
CA GLN A 92 -14.67 48.67 -14.80
C GLN A 92 -14.77 47.57 -15.87
N ALA A 93 -14.76 46.32 -15.43
CA ALA A 93 -14.76 45.16 -16.31
C ALA A 93 -16.00 44.28 -16.13
N GLY A 94 -16.65 44.33 -14.97
CA GLY A 94 -17.94 43.68 -14.74
C GLY A 94 -18.28 43.60 -13.26
N GLY A 95 -19.34 42.90 -12.91
CA GLY A 95 -19.78 42.73 -11.52
C GLY A 95 -20.77 41.58 -11.39
N ILE A 96 -21.18 41.28 -10.16
CA ILE A 96 -22.24 40.30 -9.89
C ILE A 96 -23.58 41.05 -9.79
N SER A 97 -24.54 40.77 -10.68
CA SER A 97 -25.84 41.47 -10.71
C SER A 97 -26.68 41.37 -9.43
N ASN A 98 -26.42 40.36 -8.59
CA ASN A 98 -27.19 40.06 -7.38
C ASN A 98 -26.44 40.42 -6.08
N ALA A 99 -25.31 41.12 -6.17
CA ALA A 99 -24.52 41.58 -5.04
C ALA A 99 -23.88 42.94 -5.36
N SER A 100 -23.57 43.77 -4.37
CA SER A 100 -22.76 44.99 -4.57
C SER A 100 -21.28 44.63 -4.71
N THR A 101 -20.93 43.93 -5.80
CA THR A 101 -19.56 43.50 -6.06
C THR A 101 -19.20 43.73 -7.52
N ASP A 102 -18.28 44.66 -7.72
CA ASP A 102 -17.70 45.03 -9.00
C ASP A 102 -16.25 44.57 -9.11
N TYR A 103 -15.82 44.34 -10.36
CA TYR A 103 -14.51 43.87 -10.76
C TYR A 103 -13.85 44.88 -11.68
N PHE A 104 -12.67 45.34 -11.27
CA PHE A 104 -11.88 46.28 -12.04
C PHE A 104 -10.60 45.65 -12.56
N LEU A 105 -10.29 45.95 -13.81
CA LEU A 105 -9.02 45.61 -14.43
C LEU A 105 -7.92 46.56 -13.92
N PRO A 106 -6.77 46.05 -13.46
CA PRO A 106 -5.61 46.85 -13.10
C PRO A 106 -5.04 47.62 -14.30
N LEU A 107 -4.52 48.83 -14.04
CA LEU A 107 -3.94 49.69 -15.08
C LEU A 107 -2.45 49.47 -15.34
N ASP A 108 -1.77 48.60 -14.60
CA ASP A 108 -0.32 48.37 -14.76
C ASP A 108 0.07 47.91 -16.16
N ALA A 109 -0.63 46.88 -16.68
CA ALA A 109 -0.39 46.37 -18.02
C ALA A 109 -0.79 47.37 -19.11
N PRO A 110 -1.98 48.01 -19.07
CA PRO A 110 -2.32 49.12 -19.97
C PRO A 110 -1.29 50.26 -19.97
N GLN A 111 -0.82 50.70 -18.80
CA GLN A 111 0.15 51.79 -18.69
C GLN A 111 1.50 51.40 -19.32
N ARG A 112 1.97 50.15 -19.13
CA ARG A 112 3.19 49.65 -19.77
C ARG A 112 3.06 49.63 -21.30
N VAL A 113 1.93 49.12 -21.80
CA VAL A 113 1.65 49.03 -23.24
C VAL A 113 1.53 50.41 -23.86
N LEU A 114 0.84 51.34 -23.20
CA LEU A 114 0.70 52.73 -23.65
C LEU A 114 2.07 53.39 -23.83
N LYS A 115 2.99 53.22 -22.86
CA LYS A 115 4.36 53.74 -22.97
C LYS A 115 5.12 53.15 -24.17
N GLN A 116 4.97 51.85 -24.43
CA GLN A 116 5.61 51.22 -25.60
C GLN A 116 5.08 51.79 -26.91
N ILE A 117 3.75 51.95 -27.03
CA ILE A 117 3.11 52.53 -28.21
C ILE A 117 3.53 53.99 -28.40
N GLN A 118 3.55 54.79 -27.33
CA GLN A 118 3.97 56.19 -27.37
C GLN A 118 5.44 56.36 -27.80
N ASN A 119 6.29 55.40 -27.44
CA ASN A 119 7.69 55.36 -27.85
C ASN A 119 7.88 54.82 -29.28
N GLY A 120 6.80 54.54 -30.02
CA GLY A 120 6.85 54.00 -31.38
C GLY A 120 7.30 52.53 -31.46
N GLY A 121 7.31 51.81 -30.34
CA GLY A 121 7.71 50.41 -30.27
C GLY A 121 6.59 49.44 -30.66
N GLU A 122 6.98 48.24 -31.09
CA GLU A 122 6.06 47.11 -31.29
C GLU A 122 5.70 46.47 -29.93
N VAL A 123 4.41 46.22 -29.70
CA VAL A 123 3.92 45.57 -28.48
C VAL A 123 3.99 44.06 -28.66
N LYS A 124 5.06 43.45 -28.15
CA LYS A 124 5.24 41.99 -28.15
C LYS A 124 4.41 41.33 -27.04
N ARG A 125 3.93 40.12 -27.32
CA ARG A 125 3.19 39.27 -26.37
C ARG A 125 3.77 37.87 -26.36
N GLY A 126 4.28 37.45 -25.20
CA GLY A 126 4.81 36.10 -25.01
C GLY A 126 3.87 35.23 -24.20
N ASP A 127 3.79 33.96 -24.56
CA ASP A 127 3.06 32.97 -23.79
C ASP A 127 3.80 31.62 -23.84
N ILE A 128 3.69 30.87 -22.76
CA ILE A 128 4.18 29.49 -22.64
C ILE A 128 3.02 28.48 -22.63
N GLN A 129 1.82 28.92 -23.03
CA GLN A 129 0.60 28.13 -23.17
C GLN A 129 0.21 27.41 -21.87
N THR A 130 0.33 28.14 -20.76
CA THR A 130 -0.06 27.67 -19.43
C THR A 130 -1.00 28.68 -18.78
N VAL A 131 -2.14 28.18 -18.32
CA VAL A 131 -3.05 28.95 -17.47
C VAL A 131 -2.59 28.81 -16.03
N PHE A 132 -2.38 29.94 -15.39
CA PHE A 132 -1.96 30.08 -14.03
C PHE A 132 -3.06 30.74 -13.18
N LYS A 133 -3.06 30.45 -11.88
CA LYS A 133 -3.92 31.10 -10.89
C LYS A 133 -3.10 31.60 -9.71
N HIS A 134 -3.50 32.73 -9.14
CA HIS A 134 -3.02 33.16 -7.85
C HIS A 134 -3.66 32.28 -6.75
N LYS A 135 -2.85 31.63 -5.92
CA LYS A 135 -3.29 30.86 -4.75
C LYS A 135 -2.72 31.50 -3.48
N PRO A 136 -3.53 31.70 -2.42
CA PRO A 136 -3.03 32.18 -1.14
C PRO A 136 -1.93 31.26 -0.58
N PHE A 137 -1.04 31.78 0.28
CA PHE A 137 0.05 31.00 0.86
C PHE A 137 -0.39 29.68 1.48
N LEU A 138 -1.52 29.66 2.20
CA LEU A 138 -2.10 28.41 2.74
C LEU A 138 -2.43 27.39 1.64
N GLY A 139 -2.96 27.85 0.50
CA GLY A 139 -3.18 27.01 -0.68
C GLY A 139 -1.88 26.51 -1.30
N CYS A 140 -0.84 27.35 -1.34
CA CYS A 140 0.51 26.96 -1.78
C CYS A 140 1.17 25.97 -0.83
N GLN A 141 0.93 26.06 0.49
CA GLN A 141 1.39 25.09 1.48
C GLN A 141 0.76 23.71 1.26
N HIS A 142 -0.54 23.66 0.91
CA HIS A 142 -1.18 22.39 0.50
C HIS A 142 -0.56 21.79 -0.76
N LEU A 143 0.01 22.63 -1.64
CA LEU A 143 0.81 22.24 -2.79
C LEU A 143 2.31 22.10 -2.47
N ARG A 144 2.66 22.07 -1.18
CA ARG A 144 4.01 21.81 -0.65
C ARG A 144 5.05 22.87 -0.98
N LEU A 145 4.64 24.14 -0.95
CA LEU A 145 5.59 25.24 -0.82
C LEU A 145 6.43 25.06 0.45
N SER A 146 7.76 25.07 0.32
CA SER A 146 8.64 24.97 1.47
C SER A 146 8.64 26.25 2.31
N ASP A 147 8.81 26.14 3.63
CA ASP A 147 8.93 27.26 4.56
C ASP A 147 10.04 28.25 4.16
N LYS A 148 11.13 27.75 3.56
CA LYS A 148 12.23 28.57 3.02
C LYS A 148 11.73 29.56 1.96
N TRP A 149 10.95 29.06 0.98
CA TRP A 149 10.43 29.89 -0.10
C TRP A 149 9.35 30.83 0.40
N GLU A 150 8.41 30.35 1.21
CA GLU A 150 7.39 31.20 1.81
C GLU A 150 8.02 32.34 2.63
N SER A 151 8.99 32.03 3.49
CA SER A 151 9.70 33.03 4.29
C SER A 151 10.45 34.03 3.41
N LEU A 152 11.09 33.57 2.33
CA LEU A 152 11.76 34.47 1.38
C LEU A 152 10.76 35.41 0.71
N PHE A 153 9.62 34.91 0.22
CA PHE A 153 8.60 35.73 -0.42
C PHE A 153 7.98 36.72 0.55
N ARG A 154 7.61 36.30 1.76
CA ARG A 154 7.06 37.19 2.79
C ARG A 154 8.04 38.26 3.23
N LYS A 155 9.34 37.94 3.31
CA LYS A 155 10.39 38.90 3.63
C LYS A 155 10.62 39.90 2.49
N THR A 156 10.62 39.42 1.25
CA THR A 156 10.90 40.24 0.06
C THR A 156 9.70 41.10 -0.33
N PHE A 157 8.50 40.57 -0.16
CA PHE A 157 7.22 41.20 -0.53
C PHE A 157 6.23 41.11 0.65
N PRO A 158 6.32 42.03 1.63
CA PRO A 158 5.49 41.97 2.86
C PRO A 158 3.98 41.98 2.63
N ASN A 159 3.54 42.62 1.54
CA ASN A 159 2.12 42.74 1.18
C ASN A 159 1.60 41.55 0.37
N LEU A 160 2.46 40.65 -0.07
CA LEU A 160 2.08 39.50 -0.89
C LEU A 160 1.24 38.52 -0.05
N LYS A 161 0.15 37.99 -0.63
CA LYS A 161 -0.81 37.10 0.06
C LYS A 161 -0.80 35.67 -0.48
N GLY A 162 -0.10 35.42 -1.57
CA GLY A 162 -0.07 34.13 -2.26
C GLY A 162 0.98 34.10 -3.37
N LEU A 163 0.95 33.03 -4.16
CA LEU A 163 1.85 32.82 -5.30
C LEU A 163 1.07 32.34 -6.52
N ILE A 164 1.75 32.36 -7.66
CA ILE A 164 1.20 31.91 -8.94
C ILE A 164 1.43 30.41 -9.10
N VAL A 165 0.37 29.68 -9.41
CA VAL A 165 0.35 28.22 -9.54
C VAL A 165 -0.17 27.83 -10.92
N ALA A 166 0.49 26.89 -11.59
CA ALA A 166 0.02 26.33 -12.85
C ALA A 166 -1.31 25.59 -12.62
N GLU A 167 -2.36 26.01 -13.31
CA GLU A 167 -3.68 25.37 -13.23
C GLU A 167 -3.88 24.40 -14.40
N LYS A 168 -3.46 24.81 -15.60
CA LYS A 168 -3.61 24.02 -16.82
C LYS A 168 -2.43 24.25 -17.75
N VAL A 169 -1.84 23.16 -18.22
CA VAL A 169 -0.80 23.17 -19.26
C VAL A 169 -1.45 22.65 -20.54
N LEU A 170 -1.32 23.37 -21.65
CA LEU A 170 -1.86 22.90 -22.93
C LEU A 170 -0.98 21.75 -23.47
N PRO A 171 -1.57 20.59 -23.83
CA PRO A 171 -0.84 19.51 -24.49
C PRO A 171 -0.18 20.00 -25.78
N GLU A 172 0.99 19.45 -26.09
CA GLU A 172 1.83 19.81 -27.25
C GLU A 172 2.33 21.27 -27.26
N GLY A 173 2.04 22.05 -26.21
CA GLY A 173 2.51 23.42 -26.05
C GLY A 173 3.96 23.52 -25.55
N PRO A 174 4.55 24.73 -25.51
CA PRO A 174 5.93 24.96 -25.06
C PRO A 174 6.25 24.44 -23.65
N SER A 175 5.24 24.33 -22.79
CA SER A 175 5.32 23.89 -21.40
C SER A 175 4.96 22.43 -21.19
N ASP A 176 4.48 21.73 -22.23
CA ASP A 176 4.11 20.32 -22.11
C ASP A 176 5.32 19.46 -21.74
N GLY A 177 5.12 18.53 -20.81
CA GLY A 177 6.18 17.70 -20.21
C GLY A 177 7.22 18.47 -19.37
N LYS A 178 7.11 19.80 -19.23
CA LYS A 178 8.03 20.63 -18.42
C LYS A 178 7.35 21.21 -17.18
N LEU A 179 6.05 21.42 -17.29
CA LEU A 179 5.17 21.93 -16.24
C LEU A 179 4.02 20.97 -16.02
N GLU A 180 3.58 20.87 -14.78
CA GLU A 180 2.38 20.14 -14.40
C GLU A 180 1.41 21.03 -13.63
N ALA A 181 0.12 20.72 -13.71
CA ALA A 181 -0.89 21.38 -12.89
C ALA A 181 -0.55 21.22 -11.40
N GLY A 182 -0.54 22.31 -10.65
CA GLY A 182 -0.12 22.40 -9.25
C GLY A 182 1.29 22.94 -9.02
N ASP A 183 2.11 23.08 -10.07
CA ASP A 183 3.46 23.64 -9.93
C ASP A 183 3.41 25.11 -9.50
N ILE A 184 4.16 25.44 -8.45
CA ILE A 184 4.25 26.80 -7.89
C ILE A 184 5.43 27.52 -8.52
N LEU A 185 5.16 28.59 -9.28
CA LEU A 185 6.19 29.37 -9.96
C LEU A 185 6.97 30.23 -8.96
N ILE A 186 8.24 29.89 -8.74
CA ILE A 186 9.11 30.60 -7.78
C ILE A 186 9.95 31.67 -8.50
N LYS A 187 10.58 31.29 -9.62
CA LYS A 187 11.42 32.19 -10.40
C LYS A 187 11.21 32.02 -11.89
N ILE A 188 11.41 33.11 -12.63
CA ILE A 188 11.54 33.14 -14.08
C ILE A 188 12.76 34.00 -14.46
N ASN A 189 13.65 33.47 -15.30
CA ASN A 189 14.94 34.08 -15.64
C ASN A 189 15.72 34.60 -14.41
N GLY A 190 15.70 33.85 -13.31
CA GLY A 190 16.38 34.17 -12.05
C GLY A 190 15.66 35.17 -11.12
N LYS A 191 14.65 35.88 -11.61
CA LYS A 191 13.82 36.84 -10.85
C LYS A 191 12.71 36.12 -10.10
N LEU A 192 12.43 36.54 -8.85
CA LEU A 192 11.28 36.03 -8.10
C LEU A 192 9.98 36.51 -8.76
N VAL A 193 8.99 35.63 -8.86
CA VAL A 193 7.68 35.94 -9.44
C VAL A 193 6.67 36.13 -8.32
N ASP A 194 6.31 37.38 -8.04
CA ASP A 194 5.34 37.76 -7.03
C ASP A 194 3.93 37.93 -7.60
N GLN A 195 3.81 38.50 -8.81
CA GLN A 195 2.52 38.81 -9.45
C GLN A 195 2.53 38.53 -10.95
N PHE A 196 1.34 38.45 -11.55
CA PHE A 196 1.15 38.20 -12.98
C PHE A 196 1.86 39.22 -13.86
N LEU A 197 1.93 40.48 -13.42
CA LEU A 197 2.66 41.51 -14.16
C LEU A 197 4.14 41.16 -14.34
N CYS A 198 4.79 40.61 -13.31
CA CYS A 198 6.18 40.16 -13.39
C CYS A 198 6.34 39.04 -14.42
N LEU A 199 5.46 38.02 -14.35
CA LEU A 199 5.43 36.91 -15.30
C LEU A 199 5.24 37.41 -16.75
N ASN A 200 4.18 38.16 -16.99
CA ASN A 200 3.80 38.64 -18.32
C ASN A 200 4.89 39.56 -18.91
N THR A 201 5.54 40.39 -18.08
CA THR A 201 6.64 41.25 -18.54
C THR A 201 7.83 40.42 -19.03
N VAL A 202 8.23 39.39 -18.27
CA VAL A 202 9.35 38.53 -18.68
C VAL A 202 9.00 37.73 -19.93
N LEU A 203 7.77 37.24 -20.07
CA LEU A 203 7.35 36.52 -21.27
C LEU A 203 7.34 37.44 -22.51
N ASP A 204 6.78 38.64 -22.39
CA ASP A 204 6.72 39.62 -23.48
C ASP A 204 8.10 40.08 -23.96
N GLU A 205 9.08 40.18 -23.05
CA GLU A 205 10.47 40.55 -23.39
C GLU A 205 11.25 39.41 -24.07
N ASN A 206 10.78 38.16 -23.97
CA ASN A 206 11.51 36.96 -24.38
C ASN A 206 10.74 36.13 -25.43
N VAL A 207 9.91 36.77 -26.27
CA VAL A 207 9.19 36.09 -27.36
C VAL A 207 10.17 35.37 -28.30
N GLY A 208 9.95 34.07 -28.52
CA GLY A 208 10.81 33.22 -29.34
C GLY A 208 12.12 32.78 -28.66
N GLN A 209 12.34 33.14 -27.40
CA GLN A 209 13.51 32.74 -26.61
C GLN A 209 13.15 31.72 -25.54
N THR A 210 14.17 31.06 -24.99
CA THR A 210 13.99 30.13 -23.86
C THR A 210 13.95 30.90 -22.54
N VAL A 211 12.92 30.66 -21.74
CA VAL A 211 12.82 31.17 -20.37
C VAL A 211 13.13 30.06 -19.37
N ALA A 212 14.04 30.31 -18.43
CA ALA A 212 14.37 29.38 -17.36
C ALA A 212 13.45 29.62 -16.17
N HIS A 213 12.71 28.60 -15.75
CA HIS A 213 11.82 28.66 -14.60
C HIS A 213 12.30 27.73 -13.48
N ARG A 214 11.94 28.06 -12.23
CA ARG A 214 12.16 27.19 -11.07
C ARG A 214 10.84 26.98 -10.33
N TYR A 215 10.52 25.72 -10.09
CA TYR A 215 9.40 25.32 -9.25
C TYR A 215 9.89 24.81 -7.90
N GLY A 216 9.08 25.02 -6.87
CA GLY A 216 9.40 24.65 -5.50
C GLY A 216 8.55 23.48 -5.04
N LEU A 217 9.11 22.27 -5.05
CA LEU A 217 8.56 21.16 -4.27
C LEU A 217 9.38 21.02 -3.00
N ALA A 218 8.74 21.09 -1.83
CA ALA A 218 9.40 20.71 -0.60
C ALA A 218 9.66 19.20 -0.62
N CYS A 219 10.92 18.79 -0.76
CA CYS A 219 11.34 17.43 -0.40
C CYS A 219 11.41 17.32 1.13
N SER A 220 10.26 17.38 1.79
CA SER A 220 10.10 17.26 3.25
C SER A 220 9.27 16.04 3.59
N GLY A 221 9.63 15.34 4.66
CA GLY A 221 9.02 14.09 5.09
C GLY A 221 10.04 12.96 5.20
N VAL A 222 9.56 11.78 5.58
CA VAL A 222 10.40 10.57 5.67
C VAL A 222 10.16 9.69 4.46
N PHE A 223 11.20 9.48 3.67
CA PHE A 223 11.16 8.61 2.51
C PHE A 223 11.18 7.13 2.91
N VAL A 224 10.22 6.38 2.41
CA VAL A 224 10.09 4.94 2.62
C VAL A 224 10.83 4.22 1.49
N SER A 225 12.07 3.81 1.76
CA SER A 225 12.84 3.00 0.80
C SER A 225 12.24 1.60 0.66
N ASP A 226 11.97 0.96 1.79
CA ASP A 226 11.29 -0.33 1.89
C ASP A 226 10.32 -0.26 3.07
N PRO A 227 9.01 -0.51 2.86
CA PRO A 227 8.05 -0.49 3.95
C PRO A 227 8.19 -1.69 4.91
N GLY A 228 8.84 -2.76 4.44
CA GLY A 228 8.95 -4.03 5.16
C GLY A 228 7.59 -4.54 5.64
N TYR A 229 7.62 -5.29 6.75
CA TYR A 229 6.44 -5.69 7.49
C TYR A 229 5.73 -4.50 8.17
N PHE A 230 6.52 -3.54 8.62
CA PHE A 230 6.08 -2.53 9.60
C PHE A 230 5.12 -1.47 9.03
N LEU A 231 5.37 -0.99 7.80
CA LEU A 231 4.60 0.12 7.22
C LEU A 231 3.46 -0.35 6.29
N HIS A 232 3.19 -1.66 6.18
CA HIS A 232 2.08 -2.15 5.37
C HIS A 232 0.75 -1.46 5.79
N PRO A 233 -0.07 -0.95 4.85
CA PRO A 233 -0.06 -1.12 3.39
C PRO A 233 0.73 -0.09 2.57
N ILE A 234 1.47 0.82 3.22
CA ILE A 234 2.26 1.86 2.53
C ILE A 234 3.32 1.20 1.66
N ARG A 235 3.46 1.65 0.40
CA ARG A 235 4.41 1.07 -0.56
C ARG A 235 5.76 1.81 -0.52
N ARG A 236 6.77 1.17 -1.10
CA ARG A 236 8.07 1.82 -1.38
C ARG A 236 7.86 3.13 -2.14
N LEU A 237 8.80 4.05 -1.98
CA LEU A 237 8.81 5.40 -2.54
C LEU A 237 7.80 6.38 -1.93
N ALA A 238 7.00 5.95 -0.94
CA ALA A 238 6.14 6.87 -0.21
C ALA A 238 6.98 7.88 0.60
N ILE A 239 6.43 9.07 0.80
CA ILE A 239 6.97 10.07 1.71
C ILE A 239 5.95 10.29 2.81
N ILE A 240 6.33 9.99 4.05
CA ILE A 240 5.50 10.15 5.24
C ILE A 240 5.45 11.61 5.64
N ASP A 241 4.23 12.14 5.75
CA ASP A 241 3.94 13.52 6.16
C ASP A 241 3.68 13.62 7.67
N SER A 242 2.87 12.70 8.21
CA SER A 242 2.54 12.65 9.64
C SER A 242 2.22 11.24 10.12
N VAL A 243 2.50 11.00 11.40
CA VAL A 243 2.17 9.77 12.11
C VAL A 243 1.33 10.11 13.33
N ASN A 244 0.18 9.47 13.48
CA ASN A 244 -0.74 9.70 14.58
C ASN A 244 -1.09 11.18 14.77
N HIS A 245 -1.37 11.88 13.66
CA HIS A 245 -1.64 13.33 13.60
C HIS A 245 -0.46 14.25 13.95
N ASN A 246 0.71 13.72 14.30
CA ASN A 246 1.92 14.50 14.54
C ASN A 246 2.74 14.63 13.25
N ARG A 247 3.13 15.86 12.88
CA ARG A 247 3.89 16.13 11.66
C ARG A 247 5.32 15.58 11.77
N THR A 248 5.78 14.88 10.72
CA THR A 248 7.11 14.25 10.66
C THR A 248 7.92 14.79 9.48
N PRO A 249 8.37 16.07 9.51
CA PRO A 249 9.01 16.71 8.36
C PRO A 249 10.40 16.15 8.02
N ASN A 250 11.00 15.38 8.93
CA ASN A 250 12.31 14.76 8.77
C ASN A 250 12.40 13.49 9.64
N LEU A 251 13.48 12.73 9.46
CA LEU A 251 13.70 11.46 10.15
C LEU A 251 13.78 11.61 11.68
N VAL A 252 14.32 12.73 12.18
CA VAL A 252 14.44 12.99 13.63
C VAL A 252 13.06 13.14 14.26
N ALA A 253 12.20 13.97 13.66
CA ALA A 253 10.83 14.15 14.12
C ALA A 253 10.02 12.85 14.05
N PHE A 254 10.19 12.08 12.98
CA PHE A 254 9.59 10.75 12.86
C PHE A 254 10.02 9.82 13.99
N VAL A 255 11.32 9.68 14.25
CA VAL A 255 11.85 8.85 15.34
C VAL A 255 11.25 9.27 16.69
N GLN A 256 11.12 10.58 16.94
CA GLN A 256 10.56 11.08 18.20
C GLN A 256 9.09 10.70 18.37
N VAL A 257 8.27 10.93 17.33
CA VAL A 257 6.85 10.51 17.33
C VAL A 257 6.73 9.00 17.51
N MET A 258 7.55 8.22 16.82
CA MET A 258 7.52 6.76 16.92
C MET A 258 7.85 6.28 18.33
N LYS A 259 8.79 6.90 19.05
CA LYS A 259 9.16 6.52 20.44
C LYS A 259 8.00 6.61 21.43
N GLU A 260 7.06 7.51 21.19
CA GLU A 260 5.94 7.77 22.11
C GLU A 260 4.77 6.81 21.89
N ILE A 261 4.67 6.17 20.71
CA ILE A 261 3.55 5.30 20.36
C ILE A 261 3.78 3.90 20.95
N PRO A 262 2.86 3.40 21.81
CA PRO A 262 2.97 2.05 22.37
C PRO A 262 2.91 0.95 21.31
N VAL A 263 3.51 -0.19 21.62
CA VAL A 263 3.43 -1.39 20.78
C VAL A 263 1.99 -1.92 20.77
N GLY A 264 1.51 -2.29 19.58
CA GLY A 264 0.15 -2.78 19.34
C GLY A 264 -0.87 -1.69 19.03
N THR A 265 -0.50 -0.40 19.11
CA THR A 265 -1.41 0.70 18.77
C THR A 265 -1.55 0.87 17.25
N SER A 266 -2.77 0.93 16.75
CA SER A 266 -3.05 1.31 15.36
C SER A 266 -3.11 2.83 15.23
N VAL A 267 -2.30 3.41 14.35
CA VAL A 267 -2.20 4.85 14.14
C VAL A 267 -2.43 5.22 12.67
N PRO A 268 -3.11 6.34 12.39
CA PRO A 268 -3.18 6.87 11.04
C PRO A 268 -1.82 7.46 10.64
N ILE A 269 -1.31 7.03 9.49
CA ILE A 269 -0.13 7.59 8.84
C ILE A 269 -0.58 8.28 7.57
N LYS A 270 -0.28 9.58 7.45
CA LYS A 270 -0.49 10.32 6.21
C LYS A 270 0.78 10.30 5.38
N TYR A 271 0.64 10.01 4.10
CA TYR A 271 1.76 9.89 3.18
C TYR A 271 1.34 10.26 1.76
N TRP A 272 2.31 10.29 0.86
CA TRP A 272 2.10 10.59 -0.55
C TRP A 272 3.19 9.97 -1.40
N TYR A 273 2.97 9.89 -2.71
CA TYR A 273 3.95 9.37 -3.65
C TYR A 273 4.47 10.47 -4.60
N PRO A 274 5.77 10.46 -4.96
CA PRO A 274 6.35 11.42 -5.89
C PRO A 274 5.71 11.50 -7.28
N ASP A 275 5.00 10.46 -7.70
CA ASP A 275 4.18 10.42 -8.94
C ASP A 275 2.76 10.98 -8.74
N SER A 276 2.32 11.17 -7.49
CA SER A 276 0.99 11.66 -7.11
C SER A 276 1.11 12.77 -6.05
N ARG A 277 1.90 13.81 -6.38
CA ARG A 277 2.39 14.81 -5.42
C ARG A 277 1.30 15.69 -4.80
N TYR A 278 0.08 15.67 -5.31
CA TYR A 278 -1.03 16.47 -4.78
C TYR A 278 -2.03 15.66 -3.97
N ASN A 279 -1.93 14.33 -4.00
CA ASN A 279 -2.81 13.45 -3.25
C ASN A 279 -2.14 13.03 -1.95
N LEU A 280 -2.77 13.38 -0.83
CA LEU A 280 -2.42 12.86 0.48
C LEU A 280 -3.26 11.62 0.74
N GLU A 281 -2.60 10.49 0.91
CA GLU A 281 -3.21 9.23 1.29
C GLU A 281 -3.10 9.06 2.81
N THR A 282 -4.02 8.29 3.39
CA THR A 282 -3.97 7.92 4.80
C THR A 282 -4.14 6.41 4.91
N ALA A 283 -3.22 5.76 5.62
CA ALA A 283 -3.31 4.35 5.98
C ALA A 283 -3.34 4.21 7.49
N VAL A 284 -4.08 3.23 8.00
CA VAL A 284 -3.99 2.83 9.41
C VAL A 284 -2.93 1.74 9.50
N VAL A 285 -1.89 1.99 10.30
CA VAL A 285 -0.76 1.07 10.49
C VAL A 285 -0.70 0.70 11.96
N THR A 286 -0.66 -0.61 12.24
CA THR A 286 -0.48 -1.13 13.61
C THR A 286 1.00 -1.14 13.96
N ILE A 287 1.39 -0.42 15.00
CA ILE A 287 2.78 -0.33 15.46
C ILE A 287 3.17 -1.65 16.11
N ASN A 288 3.64 -2.60 15.30
CA ASN A 288 4.15 -3.88 15.76
C ASN A 288 5.68 -3.87 15.79
N ARG A 289 6.25 -3.94 17.00
CA ARG A 289 7.70 -4.09 17.23
C ARG A 289 8.10 -5.50 17.64
N GLY A 290 7.16 -6.44 17.50
CA GLY A 290 7.35 -7.84 17.81
C GLY A 290 8.25 -8.56 16.82
N TRP A 291 8.80 -7.89 15.81
CA TRP A 291 10.00 -8.33 15.12
C TRP A 291 11.17 -7.40 15.49
N SER A 292 11.17 -6.11 15.14
CA SER A 292 12.28 -5.25 15.55
C SER A 292 12.00 -4.53 16.88
N GLN A 293 12.51 -5.07 17.99
CA GLN A 293 12.31 -4.51 19.33
C GLN A 293 12.95 -3.12 19.50
N LYS A 294 14.07 -2.89 18.79
CA LYS A 294 14.87 -1.66 18.89
C LYS A 294 14.72 -0.84 17.62
N LEU A 295 14.39 0.44 17.78
CA LEU A 295 14.43 1.40 16.69
C LEU A 295 15.90 1.80 16.45
N LYS A 296 16.48 1.40 15.31
CA LYS A 296 17.86 1.72 14.94
C LYS A 296 17.87 2.85 13.91
N MET A 297 18.71 3.85 14.11
CA MET A 297 18.98 4.91 13.15
C MET A 297 20.38 4.71 12.58
N PHE A 298 20.48 4.62 11.26
CA PHE A 298 21.75 4.47 10.55
C PHE A 298 22.13 5.82 9.94
N LYS A 299 23.34 6.30 10.23
CA LYS A 299 23.88 7.54 9.68
C LYS A 299 25.16 7.23 8.92
N ARG A 300 25.21 7.57 7.63
CA ARG A 300 26.43 7.40 6.84
C ARG A 300 27.54 8.29 7.39
N ASN A 301 28.70 7.70 7.60
CA ASN A 301 29.94 8.37 7.93
C ASN A 301 30.76 8.53 6.65
N ASP A 302 30.72 9.72 6.06
CA ASP A 302 31.40 9.98 4.78
C ASP A 302 32.94 9.96 4.89
N THR A 303 33.50 9.96 6.11
CA THR A 303 34.95 9.88 6.32
C THR A 303 35.43 8.43 6.27
N THR A 304 34.72 7.52 6.94
CA THR A 304 35.08 6.10 6.97
C THR A 304 34.46 5.32 5.79
N GLY A 305 33.40 5.87 5.19
CA GLY A 305 32.58 5.17 4.19
C GLY A 305 31.54 4.21 4.80
N ASP A 306 31.48 4.12 6.13
CA ASP A 306 30.59 3.22 6.85
C ASP A 306 29.26 3.87 7.26
N TRP A 307 28.40 3.11 7.95
CA TRP A 307 27.21 3.63 8.60
C TRP A 307 27.32 3.46 10.13
N ASP A 308 27.20 4.56 10.85
CA ASP A 308 27.13 4.61 12.31
C ASP A 308 25.70 4.30 12.76
N VAL A 309 25.57 3.46 13.79
CA VAL A 309 24.27 2.96 14.25
C VAL A 309 23.96 3.56 15.62
N GLU A 310 22.87 4.31 15.70
CA GLU A 310 22.30 4.75 16.96
C GLU A 310 21.10 3.87 17.32
N VAL A 311 21.14 3.25 18.50
CA VAL A 311 20.07 2.39 18.99
C VAL A 311 19.21 3.20 19.95
N HIS A 312 17.93 3.37 19.62
CA HIS A 312 16.98 3.99 20.53
C HIS A 312 16.30 2.93 21.40
N ALA A 313 16.30 3.16 22.73
CA ALA A 313 15.80 2.22 23.73
C ALA A 313 14.27 1.98 23.67
N ASN A 314 13.85 0.88 24.30
CA ASN A 314 12.51 0.27 24.22
C ASN A 314 11.34 1.25 24.45
N THR A 315 10.29 1.05 23.66
CA THR A 315 8.96 1.64 23.89
C THR A 315 8.28 1.10 25.12
N SER A 316 7.37 1.92 25.64
CA SER A 316 6.32 1.62 26.62
C SER A 316 5.69 0.23 26.47
N PRO A 317 5.22 -0.38 27.59
CA PRO A 317 4.62 -1.71 27.59
C PRO A 317 3.53 -1.85 26.53
N SER A 318 3.40 -3.05 25.98
CA SER A 318 2.32 -3.41 25.07
C SER A 318 0.98 -3.03 25.69
N VAL A 319 0.15 -2.28 24.96
CA VAL A 319 -1.21 -2.01 25.41
C VAL A 319 -1.96 -3.33 25.43
N GLN A 320 -2.50 -3.74 26.58
CA GLN A 320 -3.47 -4.84 26.61
C GLN A 320 -4.65 -4.44 25.74
N GLN A 321 -4.94 -5.23 24.72
CA GLN A 321 -6.06 -4.96 23.82
C GLN A 321 -7.35 -4.95 24.64
N ALA A 322 -8.07 -3.84 24.61
CA ALA A 322 -9.34 -3.70 25.30
C ALA A 322 -10.40 -4.62 24.66
N ARG A 323 -11.42 -5.00 25.43
CA ARG A 323 -12.59 -5.68 24.87
C ARG A 323 -13.35 -4.73 23.93
N HIS A 324 -13.56 -5.15 22.68
CA HIS A 324 -14.33 -4.35 21.72
C HIS A 324 -15.71 -4.94 21.44
N ARG A 325 -16.73 -4.06 21.42
CA ARG A 325 -18.07 -4.39 20.89
C ARG A 325 -18.05 -4.20 19.38
N VAL A 326 -18.30 -5.27 18.63
CA VAL A 326 -18.41 -5.23 17.17
C VAL A 326 -19.78 -4.66 16.79
N PRO A 327 -19.87 -3.52 16.08
CA PRO A 327 -21.15 -3.04 15.58
C PRO A 327 -21.67 -3.99 14.50
N HIS A 328 -22.91 -4.45 14.62
CA HIS A 328 -23.56 -5.22 13.56
C HIS A 328 -23.91 -4.28 12.39
N ARG A 329 -23.10 -4.28 11.33
CA ARG A 329 -23.49 -3.69 10.04
C ARG A 329 -24.04 -4.81 9.15
N PRO A 330 -25.36 -4.92 8.95
CA PRO A 330 -25.88 -5.77 7.89
C PRO A 330 -25.39 -5.19 6.56
N SER A 331 -24.63 -5.96 5.80
CA SER A 331 -24.28 -5.55 4.43
C SER A 331 -25.58 -5.42 3.64
N THR A 332 -25.94 -4.21 3.24
CA THR A 332 -27.21 -3.86 2.60
C THR A 332 -27.40 -4.45 1.20
N ARG A 333 -26.52 -5.36 0.75
CA ARG A 333 -26.48 -5.89 -0.63
C ARG A 333 -26.64 -7.41 -0.74
N ILE A 334 -26.86 -8.14 0.35
CA ILE A 334 -26.92 -9.61 0.28
C ILE A 334 -28.38 -10.06 0.29
N ILE A 335 -28.87 -10.37 -0.91
CA ILE A 335 -30.24 -10.81 -1.18
C ILE A 335 -30.38 -12.31 -0.88
N ASP A 336 -29.29 -13.08 -0.99
CA ASP A 336 -29.31 -14.54 -0.79
C ASP A 336 -29.24 -14.95 0.68
N GLN A 337 -30.31 -15.60 1.17
CA GLN A 337 -30.44 -16.10 2.54
C GLN A 337 -29.33 -17.07 2.95
N VAL A 338 -28.74 -17.80 2.00
CA VAL A 338 -27.64 -18.74 2.26
C VAL A 338 -26.38 -18.00 2.67
N VAL A 339 -26.01 -16.93 1.95
CA VAL A 339 -24.80 -16.13 2.21
C VAL A 339 -24.95 -15.33 3.50
N ALA A 340 -26.14 -14.81 3.78
CA ALA A 340 -26.46 -14.11 5.01
C ALA A 340 -26.25 -14.97 6.27
N LYS A 341 -26.50 -16.29 6.19
CA LYS A 341 -26.28 -17.23 7.30
C LYS A 341 -24.80 -17.55 7.53
N THR A 342 -23.98 -17.55 6.47
CA THR A 342 -22.56 -17.93 6.55
C THR A 342 -21.65 -16.76 6.91
N ILE A 343 -22.05 -15.51 6.61
CA ILE A 343 -21.22 -14.32 6.86
C ILE A 343 -20.82 -14.13 8.31
N SER A 344 -21.70 -14.46 9.26
CA SER A 344 -21.36 -14.40 10.68
C SER A 344 -20.27 -15.40 11.09
N SER A 345 -19.92 -16.34 10.22
CA SER A 345 -18.85 -17.32 10.44
C SER A 345 -17.59 -17.02 9.62
N LEU A 346 -17.58 -15.94 8.83
CA LEU A 346 -16.46 -15.57 7.98
C LEU A 346 -15.66 -14.46 8.64
N VAL A 347 -14.34 -14.62 8.63
CA VAL A 347 -13.38 -13.66 9.16
C VAL A 347 -12.28 -13.45 8.15
N ARG A 348 -11.76 -12.24 8.05
CA ARG A 348 -10.60 -11.97 7.22
C ARG A 348 -9.34 -12.28 8.02
N VAL A 349 -8.37 -12.90 7.39
CA VAL A 349 -7.10 -13.23 8.00
C VAL A 349 -6.00 -12.62 7.13
N LYS A 350 -5.12 -11.86 7.78
CA LYS A 350 -3.85 -11.44 7.21
C LYS A 350 -2.74 -12.19 7.91
N CYS A 351 -1.83 -12.71 7.12
CA CYS A 351 -0.65 -13.41 7.59
C CYS A 351 0.56 -12.63 7.07
N TYR A 352 1.47 -12.38 7.99
CA TYR A 352 2.67 -11.60 7.73
C TYR A 352 3.88 -12.47 8.02
N THR A 353 4.68 -12.71 6.99
CA THR A 353 5.91 -13.50 7.05
C THR A 353 7.09 -12.59 6.84
N LEU A 354 8.08 -12.68 7.72
CA LEU A 354 9.23 -11.78 7.67
C LEU A 354 10.23 -12.17 6.57
N LEU A 355 10.34 -13.47 6.31
CA LEU A 355 11.15 -14.03 5.25
C LEU A 355 10.25 -14.85 4.32
N ALA A 356 10.54 -14.74 3.03
CA ALA A 356 10.10 -15.69 2.03
C ALA A 356 10.76 -17.06 2.29
N LEU A 357 10.25 -17.81 3.27
CA LEU A 357 10.65 -19.18 3.57
C LEU A 357 9.92 -20.16 2.66
N ASP A 358 10.45 -21.38 2.53
CA ASP A 358 9.78 -22.50 1.84
C ASP A 358 9.31 -22.20 0.40
N GLY A 359 10.02 -21.29 -0.30
CA GLY A 359 9.69 -20.90 -1.68
C GLY A 359 8.55 -19.88 -1.83
N LEU A 360 8.13 -19.26 -0.72
CA LEU A 360 7.15 -18.18 -0.74
C LEU A 360 7.70 -16.95 -1.46
N SER A 361 6.80 -16.12 -1.98
CA SER A 361 7.16 -14.98 -2.83
C SER A 361 6.41 -13.70 -2.47
N ALA A 362 5.72 -13.71 -1.33
CA ALA A 362 5.06 -12.56 -0.72
C ALA A 362 5.24 -12.63 0.80
N ASN A 363 5.54 -11.48 1.40
CA ASN A 363 5.72 -11.30 2.85
C ASN A 363 4.39 -10.98 3.57
N VAL A 364 3.34 -10.72 2.81
CA VAL A 364 1.98 -10.49 3.31
C VAL A 364 1.01 -11.24 2.43
N THR A 365 0.18 -12.07 3.05
CA THR A 365 -0.91 -12.79 2.40
C THR A 365 -2.21 -12.46 3.12
N SER A 366 -3.31 -12.46 2.38
CA SER A 366 -4.63 -12.26 2.97
C SER A 366 -5.65 -13.20 2.34
N GLY A 367 -6.62 -13.61 3.14
CA GLY A 367 -7.76 -14.36 2.64
C GLY A 367 -8.84 -14.53 3.69
N LEU A 368 -9.88 -15.28 3.32
CA LEU A 368 -11.05 -15.50 4.14
C LEU A 368 -10.89 -16.79 4.95
N GLY A 369 -10.96 -16.69 6.27
CA GLY A 369 -11.05 -17.80 7.20
C GLY A 369 -12.49 -18.11 7.57
N LEU A 370 -12.76 -19.38 7.91
CA LEU A 370 -14.05 -19.85 8.38
C LEU A 370 -13.96 -20.23 9.86
N VAL A 371 -14.76 -19.58 10.70
CA VAL A 371 -14.85 -19.88 12.14
C VAL A 371 -15.58 -21.21 12.31
N ILE A 372 -14.89 -22.19 12.89
CA ILE A 372 -15.40 -23.54 13.10
C ILE A 372 -15.77 -23.81 14.56
N ASP A 373 -15.20 -23.06 15.51
CA ASP A 373 -15.58 -23.08 16.92
C ASP A 373 -15.39 -21.70 17.57
N THR A 374 -16.51 -21.07 17.95
CA THR A 374 -16.51 -19.78 18.67
C THR A 374 -16.12 -19.89 20.13
N THR A 375 -16.15 -21.08 20.73
CA THR A 375 -15.80 -21.27 22.14
C THR A 375 -14.29 -21.24 22.33
N GLY A 376 -13.57 -22.03 21.53
CA GLY A 376 -12.12 -22.03 21.48
C GLY A 376 -11.51 -20.97 20.57
N GLY A 377 -12.30 -20.30 19.72
CA GLY A 377 -11.81 -19.29 18.78
C GLY A 377 -11.05 -19.89 17.59
N TYR A 378 -11.44 -21.08 17.14
CA TYR A 378 -10.76 -21.79 16.06
C TYR A 378 -11.31 -21.40 14.68
N ILE A 379 -10.39 -21.11 13.76
CA ILE A 379 -10.66 -20.74 12.37
C ILE A 379 -9.88 -21.68 11.46
N ILE A 380 -10.55 -22.15 10.41
CA ILE A 380 -9.89 -22.88 9.33
C ILE A 380 -9.58 -21.95 8.16
N ILE A 381 -8.40 -22.11 7.57
CA ILE A 381 -7.93 -21.27 6.47
C ILE A 381 -6.99 -22.03 5.53
N SER A 382 -6.82 -21.58 4.29
CA SER A 382 -5.85 -22.15 3.35
C SER A 382 -4.41 -21.95 3.81
N ARG A 383 -3.55 -22.96 3.58
CA ARG A 383 -2.09 -22.81 3.73
C ARG A 383 -1.49 -21.81 2.74
N THR A 384 -2.21 -21.36 1.72
CA THR A 384 -1.73 -20.27 0.84
C THR A 384 -1.63 -18.96 1.61
N VAL A 385 -2.54 -18.77 2.57
CA VAL A 385 -2.56 -17.59 3.43
C VAL A 385 -1.65 -17.82 4.62
N VAL A 386 -1.74 -18.97 5.29
CA VAL A 386 -0.90 -19.29 6.46
C VAL A 386 0.01 -20.47 6.10
N PRO A 387 1.15 -20.23 5.44
CA PRO A 387 1.97 -21.30 4.87
C PRO A 387 2.87 -22.01 5.89
N ASN A 388 3.36 -21.27 6.89
CA ASN A 388 4.28 -21.75 7.92
C ASN A 388 3.95 -21.12 9.28
N THR A 389 4.59 -21.63 10.33
CA THR A 389 4.36 -21.18 11.71
C THR A 389 5.16 -19.92 12.08
N LEU A 390 6.19 -19.53 11.31
CA LEU A 390 6.96 -18.32 11.51
C LEU A 390 6.26 -17.10 10.90
N CYS A 391 5.10 -16.76 11.44
CA CYS A 391 4.28 -15.67 10.94
C CYS A 391 3.53 -14.94 12.05
N ASP A 392 3.17 -13.68 11.79
CA ASP A 392 2.17 -12.96 12.56
C ASP A 392 0.82 -13.06 11.88
N ILE A 393 -0.22 -13.37 12.66
CA ILE A 393 -1.58 -13.49 12.16
C ILE A 393 -2.44 -12.39 12.76
N GLU A 394 -3.18 -11.72 11.88
CA GLU A 394 -4.22 -10.75 12.22
C GLU A 394 -5.57 -11.28 11.71
N VAL A 395 -6.54 -11.40 12.61
CA VAL A 395 -7.89 -11.84 12.31
C VAL A 395 -8.83 -10.64 12.41
N THR A 396 -9.36 -10.19 11.27
CA THR A 396 -10.35 -9.12 11.19
C THR A 396 -11.77 -9.69 11.16
N ILE A 397 -12.59 -9.26 12.11
CA ILE A 397 -13.96 -9.69 12.30
C ILE A 397 -14.89 -8.57 11.82
N ALA A 398 -15.88 -8.95 10.99
CA ALA A 398 -16.88 -8.04 10.43
C ALA A 398 -16.29 -6.77 9.78
N ASP A 399 -15.11 -6.88 9.16
CA ASP A 399 -14.35 -5.80 8.52
C ASP A 399 -14.17 -4.53 9.36
N SER A 400 -14.25 -4.66 10.69
CA SER A 400 -14.28 -3.51 11.60
C SER A 400 -13.28 -3.61 12.74
N PHE A 401 -12.89 -4.83 13.12
CA PHE A 401 -12.02 -5.04 14.27
C PHE A 401 -11.05 -6.19 14.06
N SER A 402 -9.76 -5.98 14.36
CA SER A 402 -8.71 -6.98 14.23
C SER A 402 -8.21 -7.46 15.59
N VAL A 403 -7.97 -8.76 15.72
CA VAL A 403 -7.33 -9.41 16.87
C VAL A 403 -6.14 -10.27 16.43
N PRO A 404 -5.13 -10.48 17.27
CA PRO A 404 -4.04 -11.39 16.96
C PRO A 404 -4.52 -12.84 16.89
N GLY A 405 -3.94 -13.61 15.98
CA GLY A 405 -4.14 -15.05 15.85
C GLY A 405 -2.84 -15.84 16.09
N THR A 406 -2.98 -17.13 16.36
CA THR A 406 -1.86 -18.08 16.48
C THR A 406 -2.12 -19.31 15.63
N VAL A 407 -1.08 -19.86 14.98
CA VAL A 407 -1.21 -21.14 14.28
C VAL A 407 -1.32 -22.26 15.31
N LYS A 408 -2.31 -23.13 15.15
CA LYS A 408 -2.47 -24.33 15.98
C LYS A 408 -2.22 -25.63 15.23
N PHE A 409 -2.40 -25.62 13.92
CA PHE A 409 -2.26 -26.84 13.12
C PHE A 409 -2.06 -26.53 11.64
N HIS A 410 -1.15 -27.27 11.00
CA HIS A 410 -1.05 -27.38 9.55
C HIS A 410 -1.34 -28.81 9.14
N HIS A 411 -2.17 -28.98 8.11
CA HIS A 411 -2.42 -30.32 7.60
C HIS A 411 -1.29 -30.75 6.65
N PRO A 412 -0.75 -31.99 6.78
CA PRO A 412 0.35 -32.52 5.96
C PRO A 412 0.02 -32.63 4.47
N TRP A 413 -1.17 -33.14 4.15
CA TRP A 413 -1.56 -33.51 2.79
C TRP A 413 -2.64 -32.61 2.16
N TYR A 414 -3.44 -31.94 3.00
CA TYR A 414 -4.51 -31.06 2.57
C TYR A 414 -4.08 -29.61 2.79
N HIS A 415 -4.50 -28.74 1.89
CA HIS A 415 -3.99 -27.37 1.79
C HIS A 415 -4.63 -26.41 2.82
N TYR A 416 -4.74 -26.80 4.09
CA TYR A 416 -5.37 -25.99 5.14
C TYR A 416 -4.58 -25.94 6.45
N ALA A 417 -4.82 -24.87 7.21
CA ALA A 417 -4.34 -24.58 8.53
C ALA A 417 -5.51 -24.34 9.48
N ILE A 418 -5.31 -24.56 10.78
CA ILE A 418 -6.20 -24.10 11.84
C ILE A 418 -5.44 -23.08 12.68
N ILE A 419 -6.05 -21.92 12.85
CA ILE A 419 -5.55 -20.83 13.67
C ILE A 419 -6.52 -20.56 14.82
N GLN A 420 -6.02 -19.95 15.89
CA GLN A 420 -6.81 -19.60 17.07
C GLN A 420 -6.68 -18.10 17.38
N TYR A 421 -7.80 -17.43 17.65
CA TYR A 421 -7.83 -16.08 18.22
C TYR A 421 -8.35 -16.11 19.67
N ASP A 422 -8.02 -15.08 20.46
CA ASP A 422 -8.54 -14.95 21.82
C ASP A 422 -10.00 -14.46 21.79
N THR A 423 -10.91 -15.32 22.22
CA THR A 423 -12.35 -15.05 22.27
C THR A 423 -12.71 -13.98 23.29
N ASN A 424 -11.85 -13.70 24.28
CA ASN A 424 -12.08 -12.64 25.24
C ASN A 424 -11.95 -11.24 24.65
N LEU A 425 -11.26 -11.07 23.52
CA LEU A 425 -11.04 -9.76 22.90
C LEU A 425 -12.24 -9.29 22.07
N VAL A 426 -13.20 -10.18 21.80
CA VAL A 426 -14.30 -9.96 20.85
C VAL A 426 -15.64 -10.23 21.51
N HIS A 427 -16.55 -9.24 21.54
CA HIS A 427 -17.96 -9.50 21.85
C HIS A 427 -18.71 -9.96 20.58
N PRO A 428 -19.50 -11.06 20.64
CA PRO A 428 -20.05 -11.73 19.47
C PRO A 428 -21.04 -10.86 18.66
N PRO A 429 -20.97 -10.96 17.33
CA PRO A 429 -21.98 -11.76 16.62
C PRO A 429 -21.37 -12.90 15.77
N VAL A 430 -20.12 -13.30 16.04
CA VAL A 430 -19.46 -14.40 15.32
C VAL A 430 -20.13 -15.73 15.67
N LYS A 431 -20.37 -16.59 14.67
CA LYS A 431 -21.00 -17.91 14.82
C LYS A 431 -20.10 -19.01 14.27
N SER A 432 -20.14 -20.19 14.86
CA SER A 432 -19.51 -21.38 14.27
C SER A 432 -20.24 -21.80 13.00
N ALA A 433 -19.48 -22.04 11.94
CA ALA A 433 -20.00 -22.65 10.72
C ALA A 433 -20.47 -24.08 10.97
N ARG A 434 -21.49 -24.51 10.23
CA ARG A 434 -21.92 -25.91 10.22
C ARG A 434 -21.22 -26.64 9.08
N LEU A 435 -20.45 -27.68 9.42
CA LEU A 435 -19.75 -28.52 8.44
C LEU A 435 -20.66 -29.70 8.07
N SER A 436 -20.79 -29.98 6.76
CA SER A 436 -21.49 -31.18 6.28
C SER A 436 -20.57 -32.38 6.27
N ARG A 437 -21.14 -33.57 6.49
CA ARG A 437 -20.45 -34.87 6.36
C ARG A 437 -20.71 -35.56 5.02
N GLU A 438 -21.67 -35.07 4.26
CA GLU A 438 -22.05 -35.64 2.97
C GLU A 438 -20.98 -35.33 1.93
N ALA A 439 -20.56 -36.35 1.19
CA ALA A 439 -19.65 -36.18 0.07
C ALA A 439 -20.33 -35.39 -1.05
N ILE A 440 -19.57 -34.52 -1.70
CA ILE A 440 -20.05 -33.75 -2.83
C ILE A 440 -20.21 -34.67 -4.05
N SER A 441 -21.30 -34.50 -4.79
CA SER A 441 -21.59 -35.25 -6.03
C SER A 441 -21.56 -34.34 -7.26
N GLU A 442 -21.25 -34.93 -8.43
CA GLU A 442 -21.38 -34.23 -9.71
C GLU A 442 -22.83 -33.81 -9.95
N GLY A 443 -23.03 -32.63 -10.52
CA GLY A 443 -24.35 -31.99 -10.68
C GLY A 443 -24.89 -31.31 -9.43
N GLN A 444 -24.30 -31.51 -8.25
CA GLN A 444 -24.76 -30.87 -7.01
C GLN A 444 -24.62 -29.35 -7.10
N ARG A 445 -25.71 -28.63 -6.79
CA ARG A 445 -25.70 -27.17 -6.70
C ARG A 445 -24.97 -26.70 -5.45
N ILE A 446 -24.07 -25.74 -5.61
CA ILE A 446 -23.24 -25.17 -4.55
C ILE A 446 -23.23 -23.63 -4.63
N PHE A 447 -22.87 -22.99 -3.53
CA PHE A 447 -22.66 -21.53 -3.45
C PHE A 447 -21.19 -21.23 -3.19
N PHE A 448 -20.63 -20.39 -4.04
CA PHE A 448 -19.34 -19.77 -3.86
C PHE A 448 -19.49 -18.52 -2.98
N VAL A 449 -18.64 -18.40 -1.95
CA VAL A 449 -18.46 -17.17 -1.16
C VAL A 449 -16.96 -16.94 -1.03
N GLY A 450 -16.49 -15.74 -1.34
CA GLY A 450 -15.08 -15.36 -1.25
C GLY A 450 -14.91 -13.84 -1.21
N CYS A 451 -13.68 -13.36 -1.38
CA CYS A 451 -13.37 -11.94 -1.46
C CYS A 451 -12.72 -11.59 -2.81
N ASN A 452 -13.04 -10.42 -3.37
CA ASN A 452 -12.37 -9.88 -4.54
C ASN A 452 -11.07 -9.12 -4.15
N GLY A 453 -10.33 -8.61 -5.14
CA GLY A 453 -9.09 -7.84 -4.91
C GLY A 453 -9.28 -6.50 -4.18
N SER A 454 -10.53 -6.04 -4.05
CA SER A 454 -10.92 -4.87 -3.24
C SER A 454 -11.39 -5.28 -1.84
N ASP A 455 -11.12 -6.51 -1.43
CA ASP A 455 -11.49 -7.05 -0.14
C ASP A 455 -13.01 -7.19 0.09
N GLU A 456 -13.86 -7.02 -0.93
CA GLU A 456 -15.31 -7.15 -0.78
C GLU A 456 -15.78 -8.60 -0.86
N ILE A 457 -16.75 -8.99 -0.04
CA ILE A 457 -17.37 -10.32 -0.11
C ILE A 457 -18.17 -10.45 -1.41
N VAL A 458 -17.79 -11.44 -2.23
CA VAL A 458 -18.47 -11.83 -3.46
C VAL A 458 -19.08 -13.21 -3.33
N HIS A 459 -20.17 -13.45 -4.03
CA HIS A 459 -20.84 -14.75 -4.04
C HIS A 459 -21.38 -15.09 -5.43
N ALA A 460 -21.47 -16.38 -5.73
CA ALA A 460 -22.06 -16.91 -6.95
C ALA A 460 -22.66 -18.29 -6.69
N SER A 461 -23.74 -18.67 -7.38
CA SER A 461 -24.22 -20.06 -7.36
C SER A 461 -23.71 -20.82 -8.58
N THR A 462 -23.24 -22.05 -8.40
CA THR A 462 -22.77 -22.93 -9.49
C THR A 462 -23.17 -24.39 -9.21
N SER A 463 -22.86 -25.30 -10.12
CA SER A 463 -22.95 -26.75 -9.91
C SER A 463 -21.59 -27.41 -10.03
N VAL A 464 -21.42 -28.53 -9.34
CA VAL A 464 -20.20 -29.34 -9.39
C VAL A 464 -20.15 -30.03 -10.75
N THR A 465 -19.17 -29.69 -11.57
CA THR A 465 -19.02 -30.28 -12.91
C THR A 465 -18.28 -31.62 -12.88
N LYS A 466 -17.29 -31.74 -11.99
CA LYS A 466 -16.49 -32.96 -11.83
C LYS A 466 -15.89 -33.06 -10.44
N VAL A 467 -15.76 -34.27 -9.90
CA VAL A 467 -15.01 -34.53 -8.65
C VAL A 467 -13.74 -35.33 -8.97
N ILE A 468 -12.56 -34.72 -8.83
CA ILE A 468 -11.27 -35.36 -9.14
C ILE A 468 -10.28 -35.29 -7.96
N PRO A 469 -9.36 -36.27 -7.83
CA PRO A 469 -8.22 -36.19 -6.91
C PRO A 469 -7.30 -35.02 -7.24
N PHE A 470 -6.62 -34.46 -6.23
CA PHE A 470 -5.70 -33.33 -6.44
C PHE A 470 -4.40 -33.78 -7.08
N ASP A 471 -3.89 -32.98 -8.00
CA ASP A 471 -2.45 -32.94 -8.29
C ASP A 471 -1.84 -31.79 -7.46
N ALA A 472 -1.21 -32.14 -6.34
CA ALA A 472 -0.50 -31.18 -5.49
C ALA A 472 0.89 -30.92 -6.06
N ASN A 473 0.99 -30.41 -7.29
CA ASN A 473 2.28 -29.94 -7.81
C ASN A 473 2.67 -28.67 -7.04
N LEU A 474 3.48 -28.82 -5.98
CA LEU A 474 3.94 -27.78 -5.05
C LEU A 474 4.80 -26.66 -5.71
N ARG A 475 5.03 -26.68 -7.03
CA ARG A 475 5.93 -25.76 -7.73
C ARG A 475 5.28 -24.56 -8.38
N THR A 476 4.03 -24.68 -8.82
CA THR A 476 3.31 -23.56 -9.41
C THR A 476 2.51 -22.92 -8.31
N ARG A 477 2.67 -21.60 -8.06
CA ARG A 477 1.66 -20.81 -7.34
C ARG A 477 0.32 -21.20 -7.96
N PRO A 478 -0.55 -21.97 -7.29
CA PRO A 478 -1.91 -21.98 -7.76
C PRO A 478 -2.35 -20.53 -7.54
N GLU A 479 -3.03 -19.93 -8.49
CA GLU A 479 -3.94 -18.83 -8.17
C GLU A 479 -5.04 -19.43 -7.27
N LEU A 480 -4.65 -19.73 -6.03
CA LEU A 480 -5.48 -20.17 -4.94
C LEU A 480 -6.15 -18.91 -4.45
N VAL A 481 -7.17 -18.51 -5.19
CA VAL A 481 -8.28 -17.81 -4.59
C VAL A 481 -8.72 -18.72 -3.44
N LEU A 482 -8.74 -18.22 -2.20
CA LEU A 482 -9.63 -18.76 -1.18
C LEU A 482 -11.04 -18.50 -1.68
N SER A 483 -11.40 -19.31 -2.66
CA SER A 483 -12.72 -19.48 -3.12
C SER A 483 -13.17 -20.76 -2.45
N THR A 484 -14.35 -20.77 -1.85
CA THR A 484 -15.00 -22.05 -1.55
C THR A 484 -15.23 -22.88 -2.83
N SER A 485 -14.89 -22.37 -4.02
CA SER A 485 -14.80 -23.13 -5.26
C SER A 485 -13.58 -24.06 -5.24
N THR A 486 -13.88 -25.36 -5.20
CA THR A 486 -12.99 -26.51 -5.45
C THR A 486 -12.15 -27.11 -4.31
N ARG A 487 -12.52 -26.87 -3.04
CA ARG A 487 -12.38 -27.87 -1.94
C ARG A 487 -13.08 -27.36 -0.68
N LEU A 488 -14.30 -27.82 -0.46
CA LEU A 488 -14.87 -27.82 0.89
C LEU A 488 -13.97 -28.68 1.77
N VAL A 489 -13.47 -28.09 2.85
CA VAL A 489 -12.53 -28.77 3.72
C VAL A 489 -13.25 -29.90 4.44
N TRP A 490 -12.89 -31.14 4.08
CA TRP A 490 -13.22 -32.30 4.89
C TRP A 490 -12.24 -32.31 6.07
N THR A 491 -12.55 -31.56 7.13
CA THR A 491 -11.80 -31.70 8.38
C THR A 491 -12.36 -32.87 9.16
N ARG A 492 -11.48 -33.80 9.56
CA ARG A 492 -11.85 -34.89 10.46
C ARG A 492 -12.51 -34.35 11.73
N ASP A 493 -13.68 -34.89 12.08
CA ASP A 493 -14.27 -34.74 13.41
C ASP A 493 -13.27 -35.10 14.52
N SER A 494 -12.37 -36.05 14.27
CA SER A 494 -11.35 -36.45 15.26
C SER A 494 -10.30 -35.37 15.52
N VAL A 495 -9.92 -34.59 14.50
CA VAL A 495 -9.01 -33.43 14.64
C VAL A 495 -9.71 -32.34 15.44
N LEU A 496 -10.96 -32.01 15.07
CA LEU A 496 -11.77 -31.01 15.76
C LEU A 496 -12.09 -31.40 17.21
N LYS A 497 -12.42 -32.67 17.47
CA LYS A 497 -12.65 -33.19 18.83
C LYS A 497 -11.40 -33.14 19.68
N LYS A 498 -10.22 -33.52 19.13
CA LYS A 498 -8.95 -33.45 19.84
C LYS A 498 -8.55 -32.01 20.16
N LEU A 499 -8.76 -31.07 19.23
CA LEU A 499 -8.55 -29.63 19.48
C LEU A 499 -9.50 -29.07 20.54
N GLY A 500 -10.78 -29.46 20.49
CA GLY A 500 -11.77 -29.10 21.51
C GLY A 500 -11.46 -29.66 22.89
N GLN A 501 -10.69 -30.75 22.96
CA GLN A 501 -10.17 -31.36 24.19
C GLN A 501 -8.82 -30.78 24.64
N GLY A 502 -8.26 -29.82 23.91
CA GLY A 502 -6.95 -29.22 24.22
C GLY A 502 -5.75 -30.14 23.95
N VAL A 503 -5.93 -31.22 23.18
CA VAL A 503 -4.85 -32.16 22.85
C VAL A 503 -4.01 -31.61 21.71
N ASN A 504 -2.69 -31.57 21.90
CA ASN A 504 -1.75 -31.18 20.85
C ASN A 504 -1.74 -32.24 19.73
N LEU A 505 -1.95 -31.82 18.48
CA LEU A 505 -2.13 -32.71 17.33
C LEU A 505 -0.78 -33.07 16.71
N SER A 506 -0.23 -34.21 17.11
CA SER A 506 0.99 -34.75 16.53
C SER A 506 0.66 -35.71 15.37
N LEU A 507 0.53 -35.21 14.15
CA LEU A 507 0.36 -36.06 12.96
C LEU A 507 1.71 -36.59 12.47
N ARG A 508 1.69 -37.78 11.88
CA ARG A 508 2.87 -38.41 11.28
C ARG A 508 2.61 -38.70 9.81
N ARG A 509 3.65 -38.58 8.98
CA ARG A 509 3.59 -38.81 7.54
C ARG A 509 4.78 -39.61 7.03
N LEU A 510 4.64 -40.17 5.83
CA LEU A 510 5.79 -40.67 5.08
C LEU A 510 6.66 -39.48 4.62
N PRO A 511 8.00 -39.63 4.66
CA PRO A 511 8.95 -38.60 4.27
C PRO A 511 9.08 -38.45 2.72
N VAL A 512 7.95 -38.39 2.01
CA VAL A 512 7.90 -38.42 0.54
C VAL A 512 6.95 -37.35 -0.02
N GLU A 513 7.27 -36.86 -1.22
CA GLU A 513 6.37 -36.08 -2.08
C GLU A 513 5.77 -37.01 -3.12
N LEU A 514 4.45 -36.96 -3.27
CA LEU A 514 3.70 -37.89 -4.11
C LEU A 514 3.03 -37.17 -5.26
N GLN A 515 3.12 -37.78 -6.44
CA GLN A 515 2.44 -37.36 -7.66
C GLN A 515 1.37 -38.40 -8.02
N PRO A 516 0.13 -37.97 -8.31
CA PRO A 516 -0.88 -38.89 -8.85
C PRO A 516 -0.49 -39.34 -10.26
N VAL A 517 -0.65 -40.62 -10.53
CA VAL A 517 -0.33 -41.26 -11.81
C VAL A 517 -1.54 -42.05 -12.29
N LYS A 518 -1.89 -41.89 -13.56
CA LYS A 518 -2.97 -42.67 -14.18
C LYS A 518 -2.54 -44.11 -14.37
N ILE A 519 -3.49 -45.03 -14.42
CA ILE A 519 -3.21 -46.47 -14.59
C ILE A 519 -2.36 -46.75 -15.84
N ILE A 520 -2.61 -46.05 -16.95
CA ILE A 520 -1.85 -46.25 -18.19
C ILE A 520 -0.37 -45.88 -18.02
N ASP A 521 -0.09 -44.83 -17.26
CA ASP A 521 1.27 -44.38 -16.97
C ASP A 521 1.92 -45.29 -15.92
N ALA A 522 1.15 -45.77 -14.94
CA ALA A 522 1.62 -46.75 -13.96
C ALA A 522 2.03 -48.08 -14.59
N ARG A 523 1.30 -48.54 -15.63
CA ARG A 523 1.70 -49.67 -16.49
C ARG A 523 3.05 -49.43 -17.15
N ALA A 524 3.24 -48.25 -17.75
CA ALA A 524 4.48 -47.89 -18.42
C ALA A 524 5.69 -47.83 -17.45
N ILE A 525 5.46 -47.53 -16.17
CA ILE A 525 6.48 -47.48 -15.12
C ILE A 525 6.74 -48.88 -14.49
N GLY A 526 5.96 -49.89 -14.88
CA GLY A 526 6.21 -51.30 -14.56
C GLY A 526 5.35 -51.89 -13.44
N VAL A 527 4.29 -51.22 -12.99
CA VAL A 527 3.34 -51.83 -12.02
C VAL A 527 2.70 -53.08 -12.64
N SER A 528 2.64 -54.19 -11.90
CA SER A 528 2.09 -55.45 -12.41
C SER A 528 0.57 -55.40 -12.62
N GLU A 529 0.06 -56.18 -13.58
CA GLU A 529 -1.38 -56.24 -13.87
C GLU A 529 -2.20 -56.73 -12.66
N GLU A 530 -1.65 -57.60 -11.81
CA GLU A 530 -2.30 -58.03 -10.56
C GLU A 530 -2.64 -56.83 -9.64
N TRP A 531 -1.71 -55.88 -9.49
CA TRP A 531 -1.94 -54.68 -8.69
C TRP A 531 -2.87 -53.69 -9.37
N ILE A 532 -2.79 -53.58 -10.70
CA ILE A 532 -3.69 -52.73 -11.49
C ILE A 532 -5.13 -53.23 -11.36
N GLU A 533 -5.37 -54.53 -11.51
CA GLU A 533 -6.71 -55.12 -11.35
C GLU A 533 -7.25 -54.91 -9.93
N LYS A 534 -6.43 -55.10 -8.89
CA LYS A 534 -6.83 -54.84 -7.49
C LYS A 534 -7.28 -53.40 -7.27
N ILE A 535 -6.58 -52.44 -7.89
CA ILE A 535 -6.86 -51.00 -7.76
C ILE A 535 -8.04 -50.57 -8.65
N GLN A 536 -8.21 -51.17 -9.83
CA GLN A 536 -9.35 -50.90 -10.73
C GLN A 536 -10.69 -51.38 -10.18
N ASN A 537 -10.67 -52.43 -9.37
CA ASN A 537 -11.86 -52.97 -8.73
C ASN A 537 -12.32 -52.14 -7.50
N ASP A 538 -11.56 -51.12 -7.10
CA ASP A 538 -11.94 -50.15 -6.06
C ASP A 538 -12.81 -49.03 -6.68
N PRO A 539 -14.07 -48.83 -6.24
CA PRO A 539 -15.00 -47.89 -6.85
C PRO A 539 -14.65 -46.43 -6.55
N ALA A 540 -13.82 -45.82 -7.39
CA ALA A 540 -13.82 -44.42 -7.83
C ALA A 540 -12.46 -44.10 -8.46
N ASP A 541 -12.45 -43.53 -9.67
CA ASP A 541 -11.29 -42.92 -10.35
C ASP A 541 -9.93 -43.39 -9.82
N ALA A 542 -9.52 -44.60 -10.20
CA ALA A 542 -8.36 -45.27 -9.63
C ALA A 542 -7.05 -44.59 -10.07
N TYR A 543 -6.51 -43.73 -9.22
CA TYR A 543 -5.15 -43.19 -9.34
C TYR A 543 -4.19 -43.97 -8.47
N MET A 544 -2.93 -44.02 -8.90
CA MET A 544 -1.82 -44.52 -8.10
C MET A 544 -0.93 -43.33 -7.70
N PHE A 545 -0.12 -43.48 -6.66
CA PHE A 545 0.73 -42.39 -6.18
C PHE A 545 2.20 -42.77 -6.35
N LYS A 546 2.92 -42.00 -7.15
CA LYS A 546 4.35 -42.19 -7.40
C LYS A 546 5.15 -41.22 -6.54
N VAL A 547 6.26 -41.68 -5.98
CA VAL A 547 7.24 -40.86 -5.28
C VAL A 547 7.94 -39.98 -6.31
N GLU A 548 7.70 -38.67 -6.23
CA GLU A 548 8.45 -37.70 -7.01
C GLU A 548 9.75 -37.32 -6.28
N ARG A 549 9.71 -37.25 -4.94
CA ARG A 549 10.84 -36.91 -4.08
C ARG A 549 10.77 -37.53 -2.69
N THR A 550 11.92 -37.61 -2.04
CA THR A 550 12.07 -37.98 -0.62
C THR A 550 12.60 -36.79 0.18
N TRP A 551 12.27 -36.73 1.47
CA TRP A 551 12.62 -35.64 2.39
C TRP A 551 13.35 -36.18 3.64
N GLY A 552 14.24 -35.39 4.23
CA GLY A 552 14.95 -35.72 5.46
C GLY A 552 16.16 -36.66 5.30
N GLN A 553 16.92 -36.85 6.38
CA GLN A 553 18.11 -37.74 6.45
C GLN A 553 17.75 -39.19 6.77
N LEU A 554 16.56 -39.64 6.37
CA LEU A 554 16.15 -41.03 6.61
C LEU A 554 16.86 -41.96 5.59
N PRO A 555 17.07 -43.25 5.94
CA PRO A 555 17.66 -44.22 5.01
C PRO A 555 16.89 -44.26 3.68
N ASP A 556 17.53 -44.68 2.59
CA ASP A 556 17.02 -44.87 1.22
C ASP A 556 15.81 -45.85 1.11
N GLN A 557 14.78 -45.66 1.95
CA GLN A 557 13.56 -46.45 2.03
C GLN A 557 12.72 -46.25 0.77
N PHE A 558 12.64 -45.00 0.30
CA PHE A 558 11.95 -44.60 -0.91
C PHE A 558 12.93 -44.05 -1.94
N GLN A 559 12.64 -44.26 -3.22
CA GLN A 559 13.38 -43.74 -4.36
C GLN A 559 12.42 -42.99 -5.29
N LYS A 560 12.97 -42.07 -6.06
CA LYS A 560 12.20 -41.42 -7.13
C LYS A 560 11.64 -42.49 -8.06
N GLU A 561 10.38 -42.31 -8.46
CA GLU A 561 9.57 -43.21 -9.30
C GLU A 561 8.99 -44.45 -8.63
N ASP A 562 9.21 -44.66 -7.33
CA ASP A 562 8.49 -45.71 -6.59
C ASP A 562 6.98 -45.48 -6.63
N VAL A 563 6.18 -46.50 -6.92
CA VAL A 563 4.72 -46.41 -6.87
C VAL A 563 4.21 -47.04 -5.59
N LEU A 564 3.49 -46.28 -4.76
CA LEU A 564 2.85 -46.77 -3.54
C LEU A 564 1.64 -47.65 -3.88
N LEU A 565 1.64 -48.87 -3.37
CA LEU A 565 0.59 -49.87 -3.63
C LEU A 565 -0.31 -50.04 -2.41
N SER A 566 0.26 -50.30 -1.23
CA SER A 566 -0.51 -50.46 0.01
C SER A 566 0.23 -49.96 1.26
N LEU A 567 -0.57 -49.54 2.25
CA LEU A 567 -0.14 -49.14 3.59
C LEU A 567 -0.89 -49.98 4.64
N ASP A 568 -0.16 -50.77 5.42
CA ASP A 568 -0.70 -51.77 6.35
C ASP A 568 -1.78 -52.66 5.71
N GLY A 569 -1.56 -53.06 4.46
CA GLY A 569 -2.47 -53.92 3.70
C GLY A 569 -3.64 -53.20 3.01
N ASN A 570 -3.86 -51.91 3.29
CA ASN A 570 -4.90 -51.12 2.61
C ASN A 570 -4.36 -50.50 1.32
N LEU A 571 -5.12 -50.58 0.23
CA LEU A 571 -4.73 -50.01 -1.06
C LEU A 571 -4.60 -48.47 -1.00
N VAL A 572 -3.59 -47.93 -1.68
CA VAL A 572 -3.37 -46.48 -1.81
C VAL A 572 -3.99 -45.97 -3.11
N THR A 573 -5.31 -45.85 -3.13
CA THR A 573 -6.07 -45.35 -4.31
C THR A 573 -6.45 -43.87 -4.19
N LYS A 574 -6.37 -43.30 -2.98
CA LYS A 574 -6.70 -41.91 -2.66
C LYS A 574 -5.68 -41.34 -1.68
N LEU A 575 -5.50 -40.01 -1.66
CA LEU A 575 -4.66 -39.34 -0.66
C LEU A 575 -5.11 -39.62 0.79
N SER A 576 -6.40 -39.89 1.00
CA SER A 576 -6.94 -40.28 2.31
C SER A 576 -6.37 -41.60 2.83
N ALA A 577 -5.82 -42.47 1.97
CA ALA A 577 -5.14 -43.68 2.41
C ALA A 577 -3.83 -43.37 3.16
N LEU A 578 -3.21 -42.22 2.89
CA LEU A 578 -2.03 -41.75 3.63
C LEU A 578 -2.35 -41.44 5.10
N GLU A 579 -3.62 -41.27 5.46
CA GLU A 579 -4.03 -41.12 6.87
C GLU A 579 -3.69 -42.35 7.72
N ALA A 580 -3.38 -43.50 7.10
CA ALA A 580 -2.89 -44.69 7.79
C ALA A 580 -1.56 -44.46 8.55
N THR A 581 -0.82 -43.39 8.24
CA THR A 581 0.43 -43.01 8.90
C THR A 581 0.22 -42.33 10.25
N ASP A 582 -0.99 -41.80 10.52
CA ASP A 582 -1.27 -41.00 11.70
C ASP A 582 -1.04 -41.77 13.00
N GLY A 583 -0.19 -41.22 13.88
CA GLY A 583 0.09 -41.79 15.20
C GLY A 583 0.95 -43.07 15.18
N LYS A 584 1.41 -43.53 14.01
CA LYS A 584 2.25 -44.73 13.89
C LYS A 584 3.68 -44.33 13.54
N GLU A 585 4.64 -44.73 14.37
CA GLU A 585 6.07 -44.52 14.10
C GLU A 585 6.59 -45.32 12.90
N PHE A 586 6.00 -46.48 12.68
CA PHE A 586 6.32 -47.36 11.58
C PHE A 586 5.05 -47.93 10.98
N LEU A 587 5.06 -48.16 9.66
CA LEU A 587 3.99 -48.86 8.97
C LEU A 587 4.55 -49.83 7.92
N ASN A 588 3.81 -50.87 7.60
CA ASN A 588 4.17 -51.76 6.51
C ASN A 588 3.78 -51.11 5.19
N VAL A 589 4.74 -51.01 4.27
CA VAL A 589 4.55 -50.38 2.97
C VAL A 589 4.89 -51.39 1.89
N VAL A 590 4.01 -51.46 0.88
CA VAL A 590 4.28 -52.18 -0.36
C VAL A 590 4.38 -51.17 -1.49
N ILE A 591 5.48 -51.22 -2.23
CA ILE A 591 5.73 -50.39 -3.41
C ILE A 591 6.01 -51.23 -4.65
N SER A 592 5.86 -50.64 -5.82
CA SER A 592 6.48 -51.10 -7.06
C SER A 592 7.70 -50.22 -7.37
N ARG A 593 8.87 -50.84 -7.51
CA ARG A 593 10.13 -50.17 -7.89
C ARG A 593 10.70 -50.89 -9.11
N LYS A 594 10.81 -50.21 -10.25
CA LYS A 594 11.30 -50.78 -11.52
C LYS A 594 10.62 -52.12 -11.87
N GLY A 595 9.32 -52.19 -11.61
CA GLY A 595 8.49 -53.37 -11.83
C GLY A 595 8.64 -54.54 -10.87
N GLN A 596 9.45 -54.41 -9.80
CA GLN A 596 9.49 -55.37 -8.71
C GLN A 596 8.67 -54.89 -7.52
N GLN A 597 7.95 -55.82 -6.88
CA GLN A 597 7.26 -55.55 -5.62
C GLN A 597 8.27 -55.58 -4.48
N ILE A 598 8.28 -54.51 -3.68
CA ILE A 598 9.12 -54.42 -2.49
C ILE A 598 8.22 -54.15 -1.29
N THR A 599 8.38 -54.97 -0.25
CA THR A 599 7.69 -54.81 1.03
C THR A 599 8.72 -54.47 2.09
N PHE A 600 8.47 -53.41 2.87
CA PHE A 600 9.33 -53.03 3.97
C PHE A 600 8.55 -52.29 5.05
N LYS A 601 9.15 -52.18 6.24
CA LYS A 601 8.59 -51.41 7.35
C LYS A 601 9.13 -49.99 7.27
N ALA A 602 8.31 -49.05 6.80
CA ALA A 602 8.69 -47.66 6.61
C ALA A 602 8.60 -46.88 7.93
N GLN A 603 9.59 -46.04 8.20
CA GLN A 603 9.56 -45.08 9.30
C GLN A 603 8.77 -43.82 8.88
N THR A 604 7.88 -43.35 9.75
CA THR A 604 7.20 -42.06 9.58
C THR A 604 7.92 -40.97 10.37
N VAL A 605 7.72 -39.72 9.95
CA VAL A 605 8.21 -38.53 10.66
C VAL A 605 7.05 -37.70 11.16
N LEU A 606 7.29 -36.88 12.17
CA LEU A 606 6.29 -35.91 12.62
C LEU A 606 6.10 -34.86 11.52
N GLU A 607 4.87 -34.39 11.31
CA GLU A 607 4.63 -33.28 10.38
C GLU A 607 5.37 -32.02 10.82
N ASP A 608 5.55 -31.83 12.12
CA ASP A 608 6.32 -30.71 12.68
C ASP A 608 7.81 -30.74 12.29
N ASP A 609 8.36 -31.89 11.89
CA ASP A 609 9.74 -32.05 11.45
C ASP A 609 9.95 -31.64 9.97
N PHE A 610 8.86 -31.44 9.22
CA PHE A 610 8.90 -31.01 7.83
C PHE A 610 9.00 -29.50 7.66
N GLU A 611 8.61 -28.73 8.68
CA GLU A 611 8.83 -27.29 8.69
C GLU A 611 10.30 -26.98 9.00
N THR A 612 10.79 -25.83 8.54
CA THR A 612 12.15 -25.37 8.83
C THR A 612 12.33 -25.19 10.35
N THR A 613 12.84 -26.18 11.09
CA THR A 613 12.91 -26.18 12.57
C THR A 613 14.02 -25.29 13.14
N GLU A 614 15.11 -25.15 12.38
CA GLU A 614 16.26 -24.31 12.73
C GLU A 614 16.82 -23.66 11.46
N LEU A 615 17.06 -22.35 11.52
CA LEU A 615 17.74 -21.61 10.46
C LEU A 615 19.11 -21.18 10.97
N SER A 616 20.09 -22.08 10.84
CA SER A 616 21.37 -21.97 11.54
C SER A 616 22.51 -22.49 10.67
N LEU A 617 23.31 -21.56 10.16
CA LEU A 617 24.66 -21.84 9.65
C LEU A 617 25.72 -21.47 10.72
N THR A 618 25.29 -21.35 11.97
CA THR A 618 25.93 -20.56 13.01
C THR A 618 27.29 -21.12 13.40
N ALA A 619 27.41 -22.44 13.55
CA ALA A 619 28.67 -23.11 13.88
C ALA A 619 29.76 -22.93 12.81
N MET A 620 29.37 -22.73 11.55
CA MET A 620 30.29 -22.49 10.44
C MET A 620 30.53 -20.97 10.27
N LEU A 621 29.47 -20.17 10.17
CA LEU A 621 29.57 -18.74 9.87
C LEU A 621 30.16 -17.92 11.02
N SER A 622 29.97 -18.32 12.29
CA SER A 622 30.62 -17.67 13.44
C SER A 622 32.14 -17.72 13.35
N LYS A 623 32.72 -18.76 12.74
CA LYS A 623 34.16 -18.92 12.54
C LYS A 623 34.71 -18.05 11.42
N ILE A 624 33.85 -17.57 10.51
CA ILE A 624 34.26 -16.70 9.41
C ILE A 624 34.39 -15.27 9.95
N PRO A 625 35.52 -14.58 9.81
CA PRO A 625 35.68 -13.22 10.32
C PRO A 625 34.75 -12.23 9.61
N HIS A 626 34.38 -11.15 10.30
CA HIS A 626 33.68 -10.01 9.70
C HIS A 626 34.42 -9.50 8.45
N ASN A 627 33.68 -9.03 7.44
CA ASN A 627 34.20 -8.47 6.18
C ASN A 627 34.95 -9.47 5.27
N THR A 628 34.81 -10.77 5.50
CA THR A 628 35.50 -11.83 4.74
C THR A 628 34.64 -12.35 3.59
N HIS A 629 35.26 -12.59 2.43
CA HIS A 629 34.62 -13.30 1.31
C HIS A 629 34.78 -14.81 1.48
N PHE A 630 33.73 -15.56 1.24
CA PHE A 630 33.74 -17.01 1.31
C PHE A 630 32.87 -17.62 0.20
N LYS A 631 33.18 -18.86 -0.18
CA LYS A 631 32.37 -19.63 -1.13
C LYS A 631 31.51 -20.61 -0.38
N MET A 632 30.23 -20.68 -0.75
CA MET A 632 29.30 -21.66 -0.25
C MET A 632 28.91 -22.57 -1.42
N ASN A 633 29.15 -23.88 -1.25
CA ASN A 633 28.61 -24.89 -2.14
C ASN A 633 27.14 -25.08 -1.77
N MET A 634 26.27 -24.92 -2.76
CA MET A 634 24.84 -25.15 -2.62
C MET A 634 24.47 -26.32 -3.53
N VAL A 635 23.50 -27.11 -3.11
CA VAL A 635 22.88 -28.09 -3.98
C VAL A 635 21.44 -27.64 -4.13
N GLU A 636 21.05 -27.32 -5.35
CA GLU A 636 19.66 -26.99 -5.64
C GLU A 636 18.75 -28.19 -5.36
N TYR A 637 17.45 -27.95 -5.15
CA TYR A 637 16.44 -29.01 -5.01
C TYR A 637 16.41 -30.00 -6.21
N SER A 638 17.01 -29.65 -7.34
CA SER A 638 17.21 -30.51 -8.52
C SER A 638 18.36 -31.51 -8.39
N GLY A 639 19.18 -31.41 -7.34
CA GLY A 639 20.41 -32.18 -7.15
C GLY A 639 21.63 -31.56 -7.84
N ASN A 640 21.48 -30.44 -8.53
CA ASN A 640 22.58 -29.77 -9.22
C ASN A 640 23.44 -28.97 -8.23
N PRO A 641 24.75 -29.27 -8.14
CA PRO A 641 25.66 -28.48 -7.34
C PRO A 641 25.93 -27.14 -8.01
N SER A 642 25.84 -26.06 -7.24
CA SER A 642 26.21 -24.70 -7.62
C SER A 642 27.07 -24.08 -6.51
N PHE A 643 27.73 -22.96 -6.80
CA PHE A 643 28.48 -22.22 -5.79
C PHE A 643 28.09 -20.75 -5.83
N VAL A 644 27.99 -20.15 -4.64
CA VAL A 644 27.79 -18.71 -4.47
C VAL A 644 28.98 -18.13 -3.71
N THR A 645 29.46 -16.98 -4.16
CA THR A 645 30.46 -16.20 -3.42
C THR A 645 29.73 -15.15 -2.61
N LEU A 646 29.94 -15.18 -1.29
CA LEU A 646 29.28 -14.30 -0.33
C LEU A 646 30.32 -13.49 0.43
N LYS A 647 29.94 -12.31 0.90
CA LYS A 647 30.75 -11.48 1.80
C LYS A 647 30.04 -11.39 3.15
N LYS A 648 30.69 -11.83 4.22
CA LYS A 648 30.13 -11.73 5.58
C LYS A 648 30.14 -10.27 6.04
N ASN A 649 28.98 -9.72 6.39
CA ASN A 649 28.86 -8.35 6.89
C ASN A 649 27.91 -8.25 8.09
N GLU A 650 28.45 -8.53 9.27
CA GLU A 650 27.71 -8.49 10.55
C GLU A 650 27.26 -7.09 10.98
N ARG A 651 27.78 -6.02 10.36
CA ARG A 651 27.44 -4.64 10.74
C ARG A 651 26.04 -4.23 10.28
N PHE A 652 25.63 -4.69 9.09
CA PHE A 652 24.28 -4.44 8.54
C PHE A 652 23.35 -5.63 8.75
N PHE A 653 23.89 -6.84 8.70
CA PHE A 653 23.13 -8.09 8.81
C PHE A 653 23.76 -8.96 9.90
N PRO A 654 23.45 -8.70 11.19
CA PRO A 654 23.98 -9.51 12.27
C PRO A 654 23.53 -10.96 12.08
N LEU A 655 24.43 -11.90 12.34
CA LEU A 655 24.12 -13.32 12.24
C LEU A 655 22.99 -13.63 13.20
N THR A 656 21.87 -14.11 12.67
CA THR A 656 20.67 -14.34 13.45
C THR A 656 20.20 -15.78 13.26
N VAL A 657 19.85 -16.42 14.36
CA VAL A 657 19.37 -17.79 14.41
C VAL A 657 17.93 -17.78 14.87
N TRP A 658 17.15 -18.61 14.22
CA TRP A 658 15.81 -18.96 14.63
C TRP A 658 15.72 -20.43 14.93
N SER A 659 15.17 -20.72 16.09
CA SER A 659 14.87 -22.07 16.52
C SER A 659 13.44 -22.12 17.01
N ARG A 660 12.70 -23.16 16.60
CA ARG A 660 11.38 -23.42 17.15
C ARG A 660 11.50 -23.69 18.65
N ASP A 661 10.70 -23.02 19.46
CA ASP A 661 10.68 -23.16 20.92
C ASP A 661 9.22 -23.11 21.41
N PRO A 662 8.63 -24.27 21.76
CA PRO A 662 7.25 -24.34 22.24
C PRO A 662 6.97 -23.58 23.55
N SER A 663 8.02 -23.22 24.32
CA SER A 663 7.86 -22.40 25.52
C SER A 663 7.64 -20.92 25.23
N GLU A 664 7.99 -20.48 24.01
CA GLU A 664 7.75 -19.13 23.55
C GLU A 664 6.29 -18.96 23.12
N SER A 665 5.69 -17.82 23.46
CA SER A 665 4.28 -17.53 23.16
C SER A 665 3.90 -17.58 21.67
N LYS A 666 4.87 -17.30 20.78
CA LYS A 666 4.74 -17.42 19.32
C LYS A 666 5.42 -18.68 18.74
N GLY A 667 5.96 -19.57 19.57
CA GLY A 667 6.57 -20.84 19.16
C GLY A 667 7.99 -20.73 18.57
N TRP A 668 8.61 -19.55 18.57
CA TRP A 668 9.91 -19.29 17.96
C TRP A 668 10.81 -18.46 18.87
N LYS A 669 12.07 -18.88 18.97
CA LYS A 669 13.14 -18.17 19.68
C LYS A 669 14.16 -17.61 18.69
N ARG A 670 14.53 -16.34 18.89
CA ARG A 670 15.56 -15.64 18.13
C ARG A 670 16.84 -15.52 18.96
N ILE A 671 17.99 -15.76 18.33
CA ILE A 671 19.30 -15.46 18.90
C ILE A 671 20.08 -14.60 17.89
N THR A 672 20.46 -13.40 18.29
CA THR A 672 21.30 -12.50 17.46
C THR A 672 22.73 -12.54 17.97
N TYR A 673 23.68 -12.71 17.06
CA TYR A 673 25.11 -12.67 17.32
C TYR A 673 25.67 -11.33 16.84
N GLU A 674 26.22 -10.55 17.76
CA GLU A 674 26.93 -9.31 17.48
C GLU A 674 28.40 -9.51 17.81
N ASN A 675 29.29 -9.36 16.81
CA ASN A 675 30.73 -9.60 16.94
C ASN A 675 31.07 -11.01 17.49
N GLY A 676 30.31 -12.03 17.09
CA GLY A 676 30.48 -13.40 17.56
C GLY A 676 29.97 -13.69 18.97
N ILE A 677 29.45 -12.69 19.69
CA ILE A 677 28.85 -12.86 21.02
C ILE A 677 27.33 -12.96 20.87
N ALA A 678 26.75 -14.00 21.47
CA ALA A 678 25.30 -14.11 21.57
C ALA A 678 24.77 -12.99 22.49
N ALA A 679 24.01 -12.06 21.92
CA ALA A 679 23.30 -11.07 22.70
C ALA A 679 22.02 -11.72 23.27
N ALA A 680 22.06 -12.13 24.54
CA ALA A 680 20.87 -12.58 25.25
C ALA A 680 19.98 -11.36 25.56
N GLY A 681 18.78 -11.28 24.99
CA GLY A 681 17.76 -10.31 25.43
C GLY A 681 17.15 -9.36 24.41
N GLU A 682 17.14 -9.65 23.11
CA GLU A 682 16.07 -9.07 22.27
C GLU A 682 14.85 -9.98 22.47
N GLY A 683 13.83 -9.49 23.19
CA GLY A 683 12.82 -10.30 23.89
C GLY A 683 12.04 -11.30 23.03
N HIS A 684 11.20 -12.08 23.72
CA HIS A 684 10.26 -13.13 23.30
C HIS A 684 9.39 -12.87 22.04
N HIS A 685 9.58 -11.72 21.40
CA HIS A 685 8.92 -11.27 20.19
C HIS A 685 9.95 -10.60 19.24
N GLY A 686 10.64 -11.44 18.46
CA GLY A 686 11.04 -11.33 17.04
C GLY A 686 12.27 -10.52 16.55
N LEU A 687 12.40 -10.43 15.21
CA LEU A 687 13.55 -9.97 14.39
C LEU A 687 13.66 -8.52 13.89
N SER A 688 14.89 -8.03 13.81
CA SER A 688 15.28 -6.94 12.90
C SER A 688 15.47 -7.40 11.44
N MET A 689 14.94 -6.63 10.49
CA MET A 689 15.75 -5.96 9.46
C MET A 689 15.25 -4.54 9.29
#